data_AF-A0A4S4L2J7-F1
#
_entry.id   AF-A0A4S4L2J7-F1
#
_cell.length_a   1.000
_cell.length_b   1.000
_cell.length_c   1.000
_cell.angle_alpha   90.00
_cell.angle_beta   90.00
_cell.angle_gamma   90.00
#
_symmetry.space_group_name_H-M   'P 1'
#
loop_
_entity.id
_entity.type
_entity.pdbx_description
1 polymer ?
#
loop_
_entity_poly.entity_id
_entity_poly.type
_entity_poly.pdbx_seq_one_letter_code
_entity_poly.pdbx_strand_id
1 'polypeptide(L)'
;MLALLVLSFFTAFLSRPVFIVRAANAAQWRTRSIYQTDVLTDHSIHRIIVDRYALPDTTSCDVSAQTWCNGTWNNIRANLDYVQDAGFTAIWISPVSQNYIGPRTVYGDPYHGYWIADASKLNDRFGTSDDLKALSDELHRRGMYLMVDVVVNDVMALSTNPDLSTYLFKEESQYHPYCAIDWGNTTSEQTCWLGDTNIPLADIKTEDPTVVSTYNNWVKQLVQEYNIDGLRIDAAKHVDIDFWPGFCESAGVFCIGEVFDADPSQAAQYQGKDSLDSILHYPMYNALISAFSIPGPLNMSAMTDMIAQCKSLFVDPTLLGNFLENQDVPRFGNLSVDQQSAYNAMVFNFMSDGIPIVYYGQEQGFHGASDPDNREPLFTSNFVKSTGYNLTTTLNQFRNFLVNSSDWATQQMEVLASNDVALAIRKGSVISVVTNAGSPPNNASIPVYTGYHASTILFEVLSCQQFSVGSGGAIQVEYGIGGHASIFMEQDGMQGTGLCGFSSDLSETSGKALETSSGMRRRFVPSKPSLAVTASIMSIAMTSARAPTSAVNSSPSSTLHCRANIVHTSHRLQKPSSPLLRELKSAKTSKPGSVVGGGGTSGGRAGSPVDHPVRLRAKAKMDTPSNTNVHAIVKAQIVFLLSTLTEENFEQNQLQIRSLLFRTSCRLLIINLCADFTVLYYFFFVLETHAIVIVMSQLSEQHGLNTYLHFIRRLIVHSQARLTSTAAPTAFDTSTSLTFRLLVQETQRLARDPFLADRFREGVDRGDGEIFRAFDLVRFADRVGLRPLERL
;
A
#
# COMPACT_ATOMS: atom_id res chain seq x y z
N MET A 1 16.78 -70.87 17.89
CA MET A 1 17.44 -69.56 18.00
C MET A 1 17.53 -68.82 16.67
N LEU A 2 18.00 -69.41 15.57
CA LEU A 2 18.26 -68.66 14.32
C LEU A 2 17.05 -67.87 13.74
N ALA A 3 15.83 -68.43 13.84
CA ALA A 3 14.62 -67.80 13.30
C ALA A 3 14.19 -66.50 14.00
N LEU A 4 14.63 -66.24 15.23
CA LEU A 4 14.24 -65.03 15.98
C LEU A 4 15.10 -63.80 15.62
N LEU A 5 16.32 -64.00 15.11
CA LEU A 5 17.22 -62.90 14.73
C LEU A 5 16.87 -62.26 13.38
N VAL A 6 16.26 -63.02 12.47
CA VAL A 6 15.87 -62.51 11.13
C VAL A 6 14.71 -61.51 11.25
N LEU A 7 13.77 -61.74 12.17
CA LEU A 7 12.63 -60.84 12.37
C LEU A 7 13.05 -59.47 12.92
N SER A 8 14.08 -59.42 13.77
CA SER A 8 14.60 -58.18 14.38
C SER A 8 15.24 -57.23 13.37
N PHE A 9 15.81 -57.74 12.28
CA PHE A 9 16.44 -56.90 11.24
C PHE A 9 15.44 -56.31 10.26
N PHE A 10 14.34 -57.00 9.95
CA PHE A 10 13.31 -56.48 9.03
C PHE A 10 12.43 -55.39 9.65
N THR A 11 12.25 -55.37 10.97
CA THR A 11 11.52 -54.28 11.66
C THR A 11 12.32 -52.97 11.77
N ALA A 12 13.64 -53.01 11.60
CA ALA A 12 14.53 -51.85 11.78
C ALA A 12 14.64 -50.93 10.54
N PHE A 13 14.08 -51.33 9.39
CA PHE A 13 14.25 -50.62 8.11
C PHE A 13 12.96 -50.00 7.53
N LEU A 14 11.83 -50.10 8.24
CA LEU A 14 10.54 -49.56 7.80
C LEU A 14 10.01 -48.39 8.67
N SER A 15 10.69 -48.05 9.76
CA SER A 15 10.44 -46.82 10.52
C SER A 15 11.27 -45.65 9.97
N ARG A 16 11.12 -45.33 8.68
CA ARG A 16 11.29 -43.93 8.28
C ARG A 16 10.22 -43.13 9.03
N PRO A 17 10.53 -42.01 9.70
CA PRO A 17 9.48 -41.12 10.15
C PRO A 17 8.70 -40.68 8.90
N VAL A 18 7.41 -41.01 8.86
CA VAL A 18 6.49 -40.29 7.97
C VAL A 18 6.38 -38.91 8.61
N PHE A 19 7.17 -37.97 8.10
CA PHE A 19 6.97 -36.57 8.37
C PHE A 19 5.57 -36.23 7.88
N ILE A 20 4.63 -36.11 8.82
CA ILE A 20 3.34 -35.51 8.54
C ILE A 20 3.65 -34.05 8.28
N VAL A 21 3.76 -33.69 6.99
CA VAL A 21 3.98 -32.32 6.52
C VAL A 21 3.00 -31.43 7.28
N ARG A 22 3.54 -30.46 8.03
CA ARG A 22 2.75 -29.61 8.93
C ARG A 22 2.08 -28.47 8.18
N ALA A 23 1.49 -28.81 7.03
CA ALA A 23 0.90 -27.88 6.08
C ALA A 23 -0.06 -26.92 6.80
N ALA A 24 0.36 -25.67 6.97
CA ALA A 24 -0.31 -24.73 7.83
C ALA A 24 -1.41 -24.01 7.04
N ASN A 25 -2.65 -24.19 7.49
CA ASN A 25 -3.80 -23.55 6.86
C ASN A 25 -3.95 -22.07 7.28
N ALA A 26 -4.82 -21.33 6.59
CA ALA A 26 -5.10 -19.92 6.84
C ALA A 26 -5.40 -19.60 8.33
N ALA A 27 -6.10 -20.48 9.06
CA ALA A 27 -6.39 -20.25 10.48
C ALA A 27 -5.13 -20.34 11.39
N GLN A 28 -4.13 -21.14 11.00
CA GLN A 28 -2.83 -21.21 11.67
C GLN A 28 -1.87 -20.07 11.29
N TRP A 29 -2.09 -19.45 10.13
CA TRP A 29 -1.34 -18.27 9.66
C TRP A 29 -1.86 -16.95 10.24
N ARG A 30 -3.17 -16.83 10.47
CA ARG A 30 -3.83 -15.68 11.11
C ARG A 30 -3.16 -15.19 12.40
N THR A 31 -2.64 -16.11 13.22
CA THR A 31 -1.96 -15.78 14.49
C THR A 31 -0.51 -15.33 14.31
N ARG A 32 0.09 -15.48 13.13
CA ARG A 32 1.50 -15.18 12.86
C ARG A 32 1.77 -13.68 12.72
N SER A 33 3.04 -13.32 12.82
CA SER A 33 3.61 -12.10 12.25
C SER A 33 4.83 -12.50 11.42
N ILE A 34 4.95 -11.91 10.24
CA ILE A 34 5.93 -12.27 9.23
C ILE A 34 7.05 -11.22 9.21
N TYR A 35 8.29 -11.66 9.42
CA TYR A 35 9.45 -10.87 9.04
C TYR A 35 9.78 -11.19 7.58
N GLN A 36 9.51 -10.25 6.70
CA GLN A 36 9.81 -10.36 5.28
C GLN A 36 11.30 -10.09 5.10
N THR A 37 12.10 -11.17 5.06
CA THR A 37 13.49 -11.14 4.55
C THR A 37 13.54 -11.01 3.03
N ASP A 38 12.40 -10.65 2.42
CA ASP A 38 12.10 -10.91 1.02
C ASP A 38 11.17 -9.88 0.37
N VAL A 39 10.23 -10.29 -0.50
CA VAL A 39 10.00 -9.62 -1.78
C VAL A 39 8.60 -9.81 -2.32
N LEU A 40 8.08 -8.74 -2.92
CA LEU A 40 7.11 -8.75 -4.00
C LEU A 40 7.77 -8.18 -5.27
N THR A 41 7.16 -8.44 -6.43
CA THR A 41 7.39 -7.64 -7.64
C THR A 41 6.07 -7.38 -8.33
N ASP A 42 5.77 -6.09 -8.53
CA ASP A 42 4.98 -5.73 -9.70
C ASP A 42 5.42 -4.39 -10.32
N HIS A 43 5.60 -4.44 -11.66
CA HIS A 43 6.05 -3.40 -12.60
C HIS A 43 7.34 -2.61 -12.29
N SER A 44 8.18 -2.50 -13.32
CA SER A 44 9.45 -1.74 -13.31
C SER A 44 10.61 -2.36 -12.50
N ILE A 45 10.68 -3.70 -12.51
CA ILE A 45 11.92 -4.48 -12.69
C ILE A 45 13.10 -4.17 -11.73
N HIS A 46 13.18 -4.85 -10.56
CA HIS A 46 14.43 -5.52 -10.03
C HIS A 46 14.36 -6.24 -8.66
N ARG A 47 13.19 -6.63 -8.14
CA ARG A 47 13.00 -6.73 -6.66
C ARG A 47 13.10 -8.11 -6.05
N ILE A 48 13.59 -8.40 -4.80
CA ILE A 48 14.68 -8.01 -3.83
C ILE A 48 15.26 -9.33 -3.21
N ILE A 49 15.85 -9.47 -2.00
CA ILE A 49 16.77 -10.62 -1.76
C ILE A 49 17.19 -11.15 -0.36
N VAL A 50 17.23 -12.50 -0.27
CA VAL A 50 18.15 -13.36 0.54
C VAL A 50 19.62 -12.87 0.54
N ASP A 51 20.11 -12.42 -0.62
CA ASP A 51 21.47 -11.93 -0.89
C ASP A 51 21.87 -10.68 -0.07
N ARG A 52 20.90 -9.92 0.47
CA ARG A 52 21.14 -8.69 1.27
C ARG A 52 20.99 -8.86 2.77
N TYR A 53 20.35 -9.94 3.22
CA TYR A 53 19.96 -10.08 4.63
C TYR A 53 21.18 -10.20 5.55
N ALA A 54 22.11 -11.10 5.25
CA ALA A 54 23.31 -11.31 6.07
C ALA A 54 24.49 -11.84 5.25
N LEU A 55 25.70 -11.35 5.57
CA LEU A 55 26.99 -11.80 5.01
C LEU A 55 27.97 -12.18 6.13
N PRO A 56 28.98 -13.03 5.84
CA PRO A 56 30.03 -13.35 6.81
C PRO A 56 31.11 -12.26 6.93
N ASP A 57 31.33 -11.47 5.88
CA ASP A 57 32.32 -10.38 5.81
C ASP A 57 31.67 -9.07 5.35
N THR A 58 32.12 -7.94 5.90
CA THR A 58 31.51 -6.61 5.71
C THR A 58 31.98 -5.91 4.41
N THR A 59 32.12 -6.65 3.31
CA THR A 59 32.44 -6.05 2.00
C THR A 59 31.28 -5.18 1.50
N SER A 60 31.61 -4.07 0.83
CA SER A 60 30.64 -3.07 0.39
C SER A 60 29.68 -3.62 -0.68
N CYS A 61 28.48 -3.98 -0.26
CA CYS A 61 27.36 -4.25 -1.14
C CYS A 61 26.84 -2.93 -1.72
N ASP A 62 27.33 -2.57 -2.91
CA ASP A 62 26.82 -1.41 -3.65
C ASP A 62 25.44 -1.74 -4.23
N VAL A 63 24.44 -1.10 -3.64
CA VAL A 63 23.03 -1.23 -3.98
C VAL A 63 22.76 -0.73 -5.42
N SER A 64 23.40 0.37 -5.82
CA SER A 64 23.28 0.96 -7.16
C SER A 64 23.95 0.09 -8.24
N ALA A 65 24.90 -0.76 -7.85
CA ALA A 65 25.52 -1.73 -8.74
C ALA A 65 24.59 -2.91 -9.12
N GLN A 66 23.38 -3.03 -8.55
CA GLN A 66 22.35 -4.01 -8.96
C GLN A 66 22.93 -5.42 -9.17
N THR A 67 23.69 -5.93 -8.20
CA THR A 67 24.44 -7.19 -8.30
C THR A 67 24.32 -8.06 -7.04
N TRP A 68 24.92 -9.24 -7.10
CA TRP A 68 25.03 -10.20 -6.00
C TRP A 68 26.03 -9.73 -4.94
N CYS A 69 25.57 -9.63 -3.70
CA CYS A 69 26.35 -9.37 -2.50
C CYS A 69 26.73 -10.66 -1.73
N ASN A 70 26.16 -11.81 -2.11
CA ASN A 70 26.45 -13.20 -1.68
C ASN A 70 25.80 -13.68 -0.35
N GLY A 71 24.63 -13.17 0.01
CA GLY A 71 23.82 -13.72 1.11
C GLY A 71 23.15 -15.05 0.73
N THR A 72 23.06 -15.97 1.70
CA THR A 72 22.59 -17.36 1.49
C THR A 72 21.55 -17.77 2.54
N TRP A 73 20.84 -18.88 2.30
CA TRP A 73 19.95 -19.49 3.32
C TRP A 73 20.67 -19.83 4.62
N ASN A 74 21.98 -20.17 4.56
CA ASN A 74 22.80 -20.35 5.76
C ASN A 74 23.06 -19.05 6.53
N ASN A 75 23.17 -17.90 5.84
CA ASN A 75 23.32 -16.61 6.51
C ASN A 75 22.00 -16.18 7.18
N ILE A 76 20.85 -16.48 6.57
CA ILE A 76 19.53 -16.34 7.23
C ILE A 76 19.49 -17.20 8.49
N ARG A 77 19.73 -18.51 8.33
CA ARG A 77 19.74 -19.52 9.41
C ARG A 77 20.65 -19.13 10.59
N ALA A 78 21.80 -18.51 10.32
CA ALA A 78 22.75 -18.05 11.33
C ALA A 78 22.31 -16.80 12.11
N ASN A 79 21.35 -16.02 11.60
CA ASN A 79 20.89 -14.76 12.21
C ASN A 79 19.41 -14.81 12.63
N LEU A 80 18.79 -16.00 12.70
CA LEU A 80 17.40 -16.16 13.14
C LEU A 80 17.15 -15.66 14.58
N ASP A 81 18.18 -15.62 15.43
CA ASP A 81 18.09 -15.05 16.78
C ASP A 81 17.64 -13.59 16.75
N TYR A 82 18.13 -12.77 15.80
CA TYR A 82 17.72 -11.36 15.67
C TYR A 82 16.22 -11.21 15.35
N VAL A 83 15.69 -12.10 14.50
CA VAL A 83 14.28 -12.11 14.08
C VAL A 83 13.37 -12.67 15.18
N GLN A 84 13.81 -13.73 15.87
CA GLN A 84 13.05 -14.36 16.94
C GLN A 84 13.04 -13.51 18.22
N ASP A 85 14.14 -12.81 18.54
CA ASP A 85 14.19 -11.84 19.64
C ASP A 85 13.23 -10.66 19.43
N ALA A 86 12.97 -10.27 18.18
CA ALA A 86 11.94 -9.29 17.83
C ALA A 86 10.52 -9.85 17.86
N GLY A 87 10.35 -11.12 18.27
CA GLY A 87 9.07 -11.79 18.48
C GLY A 87 8.34 -12.24 17.20
N PHE A 88 8.98 -12.21 16.03
CA PHE A 88 8.35 -12.72 14.82
C PHE A 88 8.16 -14.23 14.87
N THR A 89 7.08 -14.72 14.24
CA THR A 89 6.64 -16.12 14.30
C THR A 89 6.61 -16.81 12.94
N ALA A 90 7.03 -16.10 11.88
CA ALA A 90 7.31 -16.61 10.56
C ALA A 90 8.39 -15.76 9.88
N ILE A 91 9.11 -16.34 8.92
CA ILE A 91 9.86 -15.58 7.90
C ILE A 91 9.33 -15.89 6.51
N TRP A 92 9.66 -15.03 5.56
CA TRP A 92 9.35 -15.17 4.15
C TRP A 92 10.63 -14.91 3.34
N ILE A 93 10.98 -15.84 2.43
CA ILE A 93 12.25 -15.88 1.68
C ILE A 93 12.04 -15.91 0.15
N SER A 94 13.06 -15.46 -0.58
CA SER A 94 13.07 -15.26 -2.05
C SER A 94 12.68 -16.49 -2.86
N PRO A 95 12.19 -16.31 -4.10
CA PRO A 95 11.89 -17.41 -4.99
C PRO A 95 13.12 -18.30 -5.10
N VAL A 96 13.00 -19.50 -4.56
CA VAL A 96 14.12 -20.42 -4.38
C VAL A 96 14.56 -21.05 -5.71
N SER A 97 13.76 -20.83 -6.76
CA SER A 97 13.87 -21.33 -8.13
C SER A 97 15.10 -20.84 -8.90
N GLN A 98 15.59 -21.65 -9.85
CA GLN A 98 16.72 -21.29 -10.71
C GLN A 98 16.38 -20.07 -11.58
N ASN A 99 17.18 -19.03 -11.41
CA ASN A 99 17.11 -17.79 -12.15
C ASN A 99 17.93 -17.84 -13.45
N TYR A 100 17.79 -16.83 -14.30
CA TYR A 100 18.55 -16.64 -15.54
C TYR A 100 20.07 -16.79 -15.34
N ILE A 101 20.68 -17.68 -16.14
CA ILE A 101 22.12 -17.92 -16.15
C ILE A 101 22.68 -17.44 -17.50
N GLY A 102 23.24 -16.23 -17.52
CA GLY A 102 23.83 -15.64 -18.70
C GLY A 102 24.63 -14.37 -18.40
N PRO A 103 25.03 -13.59 -19.42
CA PRO A 103 25.64 -12.29 -19.21
C PRO A 103 24.70 -11.34 -18.46
N ARG A 104 25.28 -10.52 -17.57
CA ARG A 104 24.62 -9.42 -16.86
C ARG A 104 23.85 -8.52 -17.83
N THR A 105 22.67 -8.08 -17.42
CA THR A 105 21.73 -7.33 -18.26
C THR A 105 21.95 -5.81 -18.16
N VAL A 106 21.19 -5.04 -18.95
CA VAL A 106 21.15 -3.57 -18.85
C VAL A 106 20.62 -3.04 -17.52
N TYR A 107 19.90 -3.87 -16.76
CA TYR A 107 19.27 -3.51 -15.49
C TYR A 107 19.89 -4.23 -14.28
N GLY A 108 20.92 -5.06 -14.49
CA GLY A 108 21.61 -5.77 -13.41
C GLY A 108 21.70 -7.28 -13.60
N ASP A 109 21.99 -7.94 -12.50
CA ASP A 109 21.99 -9.40 -12.37
C ASP A 109 20.65 -9.88 -11.76
N PRO A 110 20.18 -11.11 -12.05
CA PRO A 110 18.96 -11.71 -11.46
C PRO A 110 19.16 -12.11 -10.00
N TYR A 111 19.71 -11.20 -9.21
CA TYR A 111 20.03 -11.43 -7.81
C TYR A 111 18.78 -11.84 -7.02
N HIS A 112 17.62 -11.36 -7.45
CA HIS A 112 16.42 -11.24 -6.65
C HIS A 112 15.49 -12.47 -6.60
N GLY A 113 15.66 -13.43 -7.51
CA GLY A 113 14.83 -14.64 -7.55
C GLY A 113 13.71 -14.63 -8.60
N TYR A 114 13.31 -13.46 -9.12
CA TYR A 114 12.11 -13.34 -9.96
C TYR A 114 12.35 -13.56 -11.44
N TRP A 115 13.60 -13.50 -11.88
CA TRP A 115 13.96 -13.79 -13.27
C TRP A 115 14.15 -15.29 -13.46
N ILE A 116 13.06 -16.03 -13.28
CA ILE A 116 13.02 -17.49 -13.38
C ILE A 116 13.51 -17.94 -14.74
N ALA A 117 14.38 -18.94 -14.75
CA ALA A 117 14.68 -19.76 -15.92
C ALA A 117 14.08 -21.16 -15.78
N ASP A 118 14.12 -21.76 -14.59
CA ASP A 118 13.50 -23.07 -14.36
C ASP A 118 13.03 -23.23 -12.91
N ALA A 119 11.72 -23.19 -12.71
CA ALA A 119 11.11 -23.39 -11.40
C ALA A 119 11.41 -24.77 -10.78
N SER A 120 11.69 -25.80 -11.59
CA SER A 120 11.97 -27.17 -11.11
C SER A 120 13.35 -27.35 -10.49
N LYS A 121 14.24 -26.35 -10.58
CA LYS A 121 15.58 -26.36 -9.97
C LYS A 121 15.71 -25.24 -8.94
N LEU A 122 16.66 -25.38 -8.00
CA LEU A 122 17.01 -24.31 -7.06
C LEU A 122 18.03 -23.32 -7.64
N ASN A 123 18.05 -22.11 -7.08
CA ASN A 123 19.07 -21.09 -7.29
C ASN A 123 20.36 -21.45 -6.54
N ASP A 124 21.41 -21.83 -7.27
CA ASP A 124 22.69 -22.32 -6.72
C ASP A 124 23.49 -21.25 -5.97
N ARG A 125 23.12 -19.98 -6.11
CA ARG A 125 23.73 -18.84 -5.39
C ARG A 125 23.17 -18.65 -3.98
N PHE A 126 21.92 -19.06 -3.71
CA PHE A 126 21.34 -19.00 -2.38
C PHE A 126 21.72 -20.19 -1.49
N GLY A 127 22.13 -21.31 -2.11
CA GLY A 127 22.64 -22.50 -1.41
C GLY A 127 22.27 -23.80 -2.14
N THR A 128 22.39 -24.92 -1.42
CA THR A 128 21.97 -26.25 -1.87
C THR A 128 20.59 -26.63 -1.34
N SER A 129 20.01 -27.73 -1.86
CA SER A 129 18.76 -28.31 -1.34
C SER A 129 18.83 -28.62 0.16
N ASP A 130 19.99 -29.07 0.64
CA ASP A 130 20.19 -29.39 2.06
C ASP A 130 20.29 -28.13 2.93
N ASP A 131 20.75 -26.99 2.37
CA ASP A 131 20.79 -25.71 3.09
C ASP A 131 19.40 -25.10 3.27
N LEU A 132 18.52 -25.23 2.26
CA LEU A 132 17.11 -24.81 2.35
C LEU A 132 16.34 -25.69 3.34
N LYS A 133 16.58 -27.01 3.34
CA LYS A 133 16.04 -27.93 4.36
C LYS A 133 16.53 -27.57 5.76
N ALA A 134 17.82 -27.29 5.92
CA ALA A 134 18.39 -26.91 7.21
C ALA A 134 17.84 -25.57 7.74
N LEU A 135 17.45 -24.63 6.85
CA LEU A 135 16.74 -23.41 7.24
C LEU A 135 15.31 -23.72 7.72
N SER A 136 14.58 -24.57 6.99
CA SER A 136 13.23 -25.03 7.35
C SER A 136 13.22 -25.76 8.70
N ASP A 137 14.08 -26.77 8.87
CA ASP A 137 14.23 -27.53 10.13
C ASP A 137 14.54 -26.63 11.33
N GLU A 138 15.41 -25.62 11.16
CA GLU A 138 15.79 -24.68 12.23
C GLU A 138 14.63 -23.73 12.60
N LEU A 139 13.82 -23.29 11.62
CA LEU A 139 12.59 -22.52 11.87
C LEU A 139 11.56 -23.36 12.63
N HIS A 140 11.32 -24.61 12.22
CA HIS A 140 10.39 -25.51 12.92
C HIS A 140 10.88 -25.89 14.33
N ARG A 141 12.19 -26.06 14.52
CA ARG A 141 12.82 -26.23 15.84
C ARG A 141 12.58 -25.03 16.77
N ARG A 142 12.42 -23.83 16.19
CA ARG A 142 12.10 -22.57 16.88
C ARG A 142 10.59 -22.31 17.03
N GLY A 143 9.72 -23.13 16.42
CA GLY A 143 8.27 -22.89 16.37
C GLY A 143 7.83 -21.82 15.37
N MET A 144 8.77 -21.32 14.56
CA MET A 144 8.53 -20.37 13.48
C MET A 144 8.07 -21.09 12.20
N TYR A 145 7.43 -20.36 11.30
CA TYR A 145 7.04 -20.85 9.98
C TYR A 145 7.95 -20.33 8.86
N LEU A 146 8.12 -21.14 7.82
CA LEU A 146 8.76 -20.78 6.56
C LEU A 146 7.69 -20.50 5.50
N MET A 147 7.57 -19.25 5.08
CA MET A 147 6.91 -18.86 3.84
C MET A 147 7.96 -18.76 2.72
N VAL A 148 7.62 -19.28 1.55
CA VAL A 148 8.48 -19.22 0.36
C VAL A 148 7.75 -18.52 -0.75
N ASP A 149 8.49 -17.70 -1.49
CA ASP A 149 7.96 -17.04 -2.67
C ASP A 149 7.92 -17.93 -3.92
N VAL A 150 6.89 -17.75 -4.74
CA VAL A 150 6.73 -18.48 -6.01
C VAL A 150 6.21 -17.57 -7.13
N VAL A 151 7.00 -17.53 -8.20
CA VAL A 151 6.60 -16.95 -9.49
C VAL A 151 6.07 -18.07 -10.38
N VAL A 152 4.86 -17.86 -10.92
CA VAL A 152 4.22 -18.75 -11.91
C VAL A 152 3.73 -18.02 -13.16
N ASN A 153 3.85 -16.69 -13.17
CA ASN A 153 3.35 -15.84 -14.24
C ASN A 153 4.23 -15.91 -15.51
N ASP A 154 5.56 -15.81 -15.35
CA ASP A 154 6.48 -15.63 -16.48
C ASP A 154 7.85 -16.29 -16.27
N VAL A 155 8.67 -16.23 -17.33
CA VAL A 155 10.13 -16.45 -17.26
C VAL A 155 10.87 -15.26 -17.87
N MET A 156 12.06 -14.94 -17.37
CA MET A 156 12.83 -13.83 -17.91
C MET A 156 13.42 -14.16 -19.28
N ALA A 157 13.28 -13.22 -20.23
CA ALA A 157 13.79 -13.33 -21.59
C ALA A 157 14.73 -12.17 -21.97
N LEU A 158 15.51 -12.37 -23.04
CA LEU A 158 16.41 -11.36 -23.63
C LEU A 158 15.87 -10.72 -24.92
N SER A 159 14.67 -11.13 -25.36
CA SER A 159 13.99 -10.62 -26.54
C SER A 159 12.51 -11.00 -26.52
N THR A 160 11.70 -10.32 -27.32
CA THR A 160 10.26 -10.62 -27.51
C THR A 160 10.00 -11.87 -28.38
N ASN A 161 11.03 -12.68 -28.63
CA ASN A 161 10.98 -13.96 -29.34
C ASN A 161 12.16 -14.83 -28.83
N PRO A 162 12.10 -15.31 -27.58
CA PRO A 162 13.20 -16.03 -26.94
C PRO A 162 13.37 -17.46 -27.48
N ASP A 163 14.55 -18.04 -27.27
CA ASP A 163 14.76 -19.49 -27.40
C ASP A 163 14.22 -20.18 -26.15
N LEU A 164 13.03 -20.79 -26.26
CA LEU A 164 12.34 -21.43 -25.13
C LEU A 164 12.93 -22.79 -24.73
N SER A 165 13.94 -23.33 -25.43
CA SER A 165 14.41 -24.71 -25.24
C SER A 165 15.06 -24.99 -23.87
N THR A 166 15.47 -23.96 -23.14
CA THR A 166 16.17 -24.04 -21.85
C THR A 166 15.27 -23.95 -20.62
N TYR A 167 14.03 -23.44 -20.73
CA TYR A 167 13.12 -23.23 -19.60
C TYR A 167 12.36 -24.50 -19.21
N LEU A 168 11.47 -24.41 -18.21
CA LEU A 168 10.59 -25.51 -17.81
C LEU A 168 9.58 -25.87 -18.91
N PHE A 169 8.92 -24.86 -19.49
CA PHE A 169 8.06 -24.96 -20.67
C PHE A 169 8.87 -24.62 -21.93
N LYS A 170 8.58 -25.30 -23.05
CA LYS A 170 9.49 -25.33 -24.22
C LYS A 170 8.81 -25.12 -25.55
N GLU A 171 7.51 -25.39 -25.62
CA GLU A 171 6.71 -25.16 -26.81
C GLU A 171 6.15 -23.74 -26.77
N GLU A 172 6.24 -23.00 -27.88
CA GLU A 172 5.73 -21.61 -27.99
C GLU A 172 4.25 -21.50 -27.61
N SER A 173 3.46 -22.56 -27.80
CA SER A 173 2.04 -22.63 -27.41
C SER A 173 1.78 -22.64 -25.91
N GLN A 174 2.81 -22.82 -25.07
CA GLN A 174 2.73 -22.76 -23.60
C GLN A 174 2.95 -21.35 -23.04
N TYR A 175 3.11 -20.36 -23.93
CA TYR A 175 3.29 -18.95 -23.61
C TYR A 175 2.23 -18.11 -24.35
N HIS A 176 1.92 -16.94 -23.81
CA HIS A 176 1.16 -15.94 -24.54
C HIS A 176 2.03 -15.29 -25.63
N PRO A 177 1.46 -14.90 -26.79
CA PRO A 177 2.22 -14.17 -27.81
C PRO A 177 2.57 -12.76 -27.30
N TYR A 178 3.80 -12.28 -27.54
CA TYR A 178 4.23 -10.98 -27.02
C TYR A 178 3.30 -9.82 -27.40
N CYS A 179 2.74 -9.21 -26.37
CA CYS A 179 2.15 -7.89 -26.36
C CYS A 179 2.62 -7.15 -25.10
N ALA A 180 2.62 -5.82 -25.13
CA ALA A 180 2.80 -5.01 -23.92
C ALA A 180 1.43 -4.76 -23.27
N ILE A 181 1.40 -4.71 -21.94
CA ILE A 181 0.17 -4.59 -21.15
C ILE A 181 -0.56 -3.26 -21.41
N ASP A 182 -1.85 -3.36 -21.75
CA ASP A 182 -2.80 -2.25 -21.81
C ASP A 182 -3.39 -2.02 -20.41
N TRP A 183 -3.00 -0.94 -19.76
CA TRP A 183 -3.28 -0.70 -18.35
C TRP A 183 -4.73 -0.29 -18.06
N GLY A 184 -5.37 -0.99 -17.11
CA GLY A 184 -6.80 -0.88 -16.82
C GLY A 184 -7.67 -1.82 -17.66
N ASN A 185 -7.07 -2.80 -18.33
CA ASN A 185 -7.72 -3.82 -19.15
C ASN A 185 -7.29 -5.19 -18.63
N THR A 186 -8.07 -5.77 -17.73
CA THR A 186 -7.74 -6.99 -16.97
C THR A 186 -7.30 -8.15 -17.87
N THR A 187 -7.93 -8.35 -19.03
CA THR A 187 -7.51 -9.39 -19.98
C THR A 187 -6.15 -9.11 -20.60
N SER A 188 -5.78 -7.84 -20.80
CA SER A 188 -4.41 -7.51 -21.23
C SER A 188 -3.41 -7.58 -20.07
N GLU A 189 -3.81 -7.30 -18.84
CA GLU A 189 -2.99 -7.54 -17.66
C GLU A 189 -2.73 -9.06 -17.50
N GLN A 190 -3.70 -9.93 -17.81
CA GLN A 190 -3.60 -11.38 -17.65
C GLN A 190 -3.02 -12.18 -18.83
N THR A 191 -2.70 -11.54 -19.97
CA THR A 191 -2.20 -12.26 -21.17
C THR A 191 -1.15 -11.48 -21.98
N CYS A 192 -0.57 -10.40 -21.43
CA CYS A 192 0.50 -9.65 -22.08
C CYS A 192 1.72 -9.55 -21.16
N TRP A 193 2.88 -9.42 -21.78
CA TRP A 193 4.16 -9.64 -21.15
C TRP A 193 4.53 -8.49 -20.20
N LEU A 194 4.95 -8.86 -18.98
CA LEU A 194 5.59 -7.96 -18.04
C LEU A 194 6.99 -7.53 -18.53
N GLY A 195 7.59 -6.56 -17.86
CA GLY A 195 8.90 -6.01 -18.23
C GLY A 195 8.83 -5.05 -19.42
N ASP A 196 9.87 -5.05 -20.27
CA ASP A 196 9.96 -4.15 -21.42
C ASP A 196 10.71 -4.77 -22.62
N THR A 197 11.02 -3.99 -23.67
CA THR A 197 11.71 -4.50 -24.86
C THR A 197 13.21 -4.81 -24.65
N ASN A 198 13.80 -4.41 -23.53
CA ASN A 198 15.19 -4.71 -23.17
C ASN A 198 15.26 -5.99 -22.32
N ILE A 199 14.38 -6.11 -21.32
CA ILE A 199 14.17 -7.33 -20.54
C ILE A 199 12.66 -7.64 -20.49
N PRO A 200 12.16 -8.37 -21.51
CA PRO A 200 10.79 -8.86 -21.50
C PRO A 200 10.65 -10.07 -20.57
N LEU A 201 9.49 -10.17 -19.93
CA LEU A 201 9.12 -11.33 -19.13
C LEU A 201 8.09 -12.15 -19.93
N ALA A 202 8.50 -13.34 -20.35
CA ALA A 202 7.74 -14.20 -21.25
C ALA A 202 6.58 -14.86 -20.51
N ASP A 203 5.40 -14.28 -20.69
CA ASP A 203 4.17 -14.61 -19.99
C ASP A 203 3.67 -16.02 -20.31
N ILE A 204 3.43 -16.81 -19.27
CA ILE A 204 3.14 -18.24 -19.34
C ILE A 204 1.63 -18.44 -19.48
N LYS A 205 1.27 -19.39 -20.33
CA LYS A 205 -0.11 -19.69 -20.67
C LYS A 205 -0.81 -20.49 -19.57
N THR A 206 -1.16 -19.81 -18.49
CA THR A 206 -1.69 -20.40 -17.25
C THR A 206 -3.06 -21.06 -17.39
N GLU A 207 -3.81 -20.84 -18.49
CA GLU A 207 -5.04 -21.58 -18.80
C GLU A 207 -4.81 -22.88 -19.59
N ASP A 208 -3.58 -23.19 -20.02
CA ASP A 208 -3.26 -24.48 -20.65
C ASP A 208 -3.25 -25.61 -19.59
N PRO A 209 -4.06 -26.69 -19.73
CA PRO A 209 -4.12 -27.77 -18.74
C PRO A 209 -2.77 -28.48 -18.51
N THR A 210 -1.84 -28.43 -19.47
CA THR A 210 -0.47 -28.95 -19.35
C THR A 210 0.38 -28.06 -18.44
N VAL A 211 0.23 -26.74 -18.53
CA VAL A 211 0.88 -25.76 -17.65
C VAL A 211 0.33 -25.90 -16.24
N VAL A 212 -1.00 -25.85 -16.07
CA VAL A 212 -1.68 -26.04 -14.77
C VAL A 212 -1.25 -27.34 -14.09
N SER A 213 -1.33 -28.47 -14.81
CA SER A 213 -0.96 -29.76 -14.21
C SER A 213 0.54 -29.89 -13.94
N THR A 214 1.42 -29.18 -14.66
CA THR A 214 2.85 -29.13 -14.35
C THR A 214 3.10 -28.31 -13.08
N TYR A 215 2.54 -27.10 -12.98
CA TYR A 215 2.69 -26.25 -11.79
C TYR A 215 2.10 -26.87 -10.53
N ASN A 216 0.91 -27.49 -10.62
CA ASN A 216 0.27 -28.18 -9.51
C ASN A 216 1.12 -29.37 -9.00
N ASN A 217 1.80 -30.10 -9.90
CA ASN A 217 2.73 -31.15 -9.49
C ASN A 217 4.05 -30.60 -8.92
N TRP A 218 4.52 -29.46 -9.44
CA TRP A 218 5.74 -28.79 -8.97
C TRP A 218 5.57 -28.20 -7.57
N VAL A 219 4.57 -27.34 -7.35
CA VAL A 219 4.37 -26.65 -6.06
C VAL A 219 4.15 -27.65 -4.92
N LYS A 220 3.43 -28.73 -5.21
CA LYS A 220 3.25 -29.86 -4.31
C LYS A 220 4.56 -30.55 -3.92
N GLN A 221 5.48 -30.73 -4.88
CA GLN A 221 6.80 -31.30 -4.60
C GLN A 221 7.69 -30.31 -3.83
N LEU A 222 7.64 -29.02 -4.19
CA LEU A 222 8.37 -27.95 -3.50
C LEU A 222 7.98 -27.88 -2.01
N VAL A 223 6.68 -27.83 -1.72
CA VAL A 223 6.15 -27.78 -0.34
C VAL A 223 6.50 -29.05 0.44
N GLN A 224 6.44 -30.23 -0.19
CA GLN A 224 6.72 -31.50 0.49
C GLN A 224 8.21 -31.78 0.72
N GLU A 225 9.10 -31.38 -0.21
CA GLU A 225 10.55 -31.63 -0.12
C GLU A 225 11.26 -30.65 0.83
N TYR A 226 10.73 -29.43 0.99
CA TYR A 226 11.29 -28.38 1.84
C TYR A 226 10.43 -28.09 3.10
N ASN A 227 9.34 -28.84 3.30
CA ASN A 227 8.39 -28.72 4.43
C ASN A 227 7.88 -27.28 4.64
N ILE A 228 7.54 -26.59 3.55
CA ILE A 228 7.12 -25.18 3.55
C ILE A 228 5.76 -25.03 4.26
N ASP A 229 5.58 -23.99 5.08
CA ASP A 229 4.33 -23.78 5.84
C ASP A 229 3.29 -22.93 5.08
N GLY A 230 3.73 -22.11 4.11
CA GLY A 230 2.88 -21.21 3.33
C GLY A 230 3.60 -20.62 2.12
N LEU A 231 2.86 -20.06 1.18
CA LEU A 231 3.39 -19.46 -0.04
C LEU A 231 2.97 -18.00 -0.15
N ARG A 232 3.90 -17.11 -0.49
CA ARG A 232 3.55 -15.86 -1.18
C ARG A 232 3.65 -16.09 -2.68
N ILE A 233 2.71 -15.53 -3.43
CA ILE A 233 2.55 -15.75 -4.86
C ILE A 233 2.77 -14.43 -5.60
N ASP A 234 3.66 -14.46 -6.59
CA ASP A 234 4.05 -13.30 -7.39
C ASP A 234 3.08 -12.93 -8.50
N ALA A 235 3.02 -11.62 -8.79
CA ALA A 235 2.22 -11.03 -9.85
C ALA A 235 0.80 -11.63 -9.94
N ALA A 236 0.13 -11.88 -8.81
CA ALA A 236 -1.04 -12.76 -8.78
C ALA A 236 -2.28 -12.20 -9.52
N LYS A 237 -2.24 -10.91 -9.86
CA LYS A 237 -3.18 -10.18 -10.73
C LYS A 237 -2.99 -10.47 -12.24
N HIS A 238 -1.79 -10.87 -12.64
CA HIS A 238 -1.39 -11.14 -14.03
C HIS A 238 -1.67 -12.59 -14.48
N VAL A 239 -2.20 -13.43 -13.58
CA VAL A 239 -2.65 -14.80 -13.87
C VAL A 239 -4.18 -14.84 -13.89
N ASP A 240 -4.77 -15.78 -14.64
CA ASP A 240 -6.22 -16.02 -14.59
C ASP A 240 -6.67 -16.49 -13.20
N ILE A 241 -7.78 -15.96 -12.70
CA ILE A 241 -8.23 -16.17 -11.32
C ILE A 241 -8.63 -17.64 -11.06
N ASP A 242 -9.12 -18.34 -12.09
CA ASP A 242 -9.48 -19.76 -12.04
C ASP A 242 -8.26 -20.70 -11.86
N PHE A 243 -7.03 -20.21 -12.02
CA PHE A 243 -5.79 -20.97 -11.75
C PHE A 243 -5.60 -21.21 -10.24
N TRP A 244 -5.90 -20.21 -9.41
CA TRP A 244 -5.47 -20.18 -8.00
C TRP A 244 -6.02 -21.29 -7.11
N PRO A 245 -7.32 -21.67 -7.18
CA PRO A 245 -7.85 -22.73 -6.32
C PRO A 245 -7.15 -24.08 -6.53
N GLY A 246 -6.88 -24.44 -7.79
CA GLY A 246 -6.21 -25.70 -8.13
C GLY A 246 -4.73 -25.71 -7.74
N PHE A 247 -4.06 -24.56 -7.86
CA PHE A 247 -2.66 -24.38 -7.43
C PHE A 247 -2.53 -24.50 -5.91
N CYS A 248 -3.38 -23.79 -5.16
CA CYS A 248 -3.33 -23.75 -3.70
C CYS A 248 -3.83 -25.04 -3.05
N GLU A 249 -4.85 -25.72 -3.61
CA GLU A 249 -5.21 -27.09 -3.17
C GLU A 249 -4.05 -28.07 -3.41
N SER A 250 -3.29 -27.90 -4.50
CA SER A 250 -2.14 -28.76 -4.81
C SER A 250 -0.93 -28.51 -3.91
N ALA A 251 -0.68 -27.25 -3.55
CA ALA A 251 0.30 -26.86 -2.54
C ALA A 251 -0.10 -27.37 -1.14
N GLY A 252 -1.39 -27.29 -0.79
CA GLY A 252 -1.96 -27.77 0.47
C GLY A 252 -1.67 -26.87 1.68
N VAL A 253 -1.10 -25.68 1.45
CA VAL A 253 -0.67 -24.70 2.45
C VAL A 253 -1.30 -23.33 2.16
N PHE A 254 -1.29 -22.44 3.15
CA PHE A 254 -1.80 -21.08 3.02
C PHE A 254 -1.16 -20.33 1.84
N CYS A 255 -1.99 -19.80 0.96
CA CYS A 255 -1.60 -18.93 -0.16
C CYS A 255 -1.92 -17.46 0.13
N ILE A 256 -0.92 -16.59 0.06
CA ILE A 256 -1.12 -15.13 -0.01
C ILE A 256 -0.63 -14.58 -1.36
N GLY A 257 -1.54 -14.07 -2.19
CA GLY A 257 -1.19 -13.51 -3.49
C GLY A 257 -0.89 -12.02 -3.46
N GLU A 258 -0.03 -11.58 -4.37
CA GLU A 258 0.10 -10.16 -4.65
C GLU A 258 -0.93 -9.67 -5.68
N VAL A 259 -1.80 -8.77 -5.24
CA VAL A 259 -2.66 -8.00 -6.15
C VAL A 259 -2.28 -6.54 -6.00
N PHE A 260 -1.41 -6.05 -6.89
CA PHE A 260 -0.99 -4.65 -6.93
C PHE A 260 -2.13 -3.78 -7.46
N ASP A 261 -3.11 -3.50 -6.61
CA ASP A 261 -4.21 -2.59 -6.92
C ASP A 261 -4.61 -1.77 -5.69
N ALA A 262 -5.00 -0.51 -5.94
CA ALA A 262 -5.42 0.42 -4.90
C ALA A 262 -6.94 0.42 -4.70
N ASP A 263 -7.72 -0.10 -5.65
CA ASP A 263 -9.17 -0.28 -5.50
C ASP A 263 -9.46 -1.57 -4.72
N PRO A 264 -10.01 -1.50 -3.49
CA PRO A 264 -10.39 -2.69 -2.73
C PRO A 264 -11.45 -3.52 -3.46
N SER A 265 -12.18 -2.96 -4.42
CA SER A 265 -13.17 -3.66 -5.25
C SER A 265 -12.53 -4.55 -6.32
N GLN A 266 -11.31 -4.25 -6.77
CA GLN A 266 -10.52 -5.16 -7.61
C GLN A 266 -9.80 -6.18 -6.73
N ALA A 267 -9.10 -5.69 -5.71
CA ALA A 267 -8.31 -6.52 -4.81
C ALA A 267 -9.14 -7.63 -4.12
N ALA A 268 -10.35 -7.33 -3.65
CA ALA A 268 -11.21 -8.30 -2.97
C ALA A 268 -11.72 -9.45 -3.84
N GLN A 269 -11.68 -9.36 -5.17
CA GLN A 269 -12.07 -10.47 -6.05
C GLN A 269 -11.16 -11.68 -5.87
N TYR A 270 -9.88 -11.44 -5.56
CA TYR A 270 -8.86 -12.47 -5.42
C TYR A 270 -8.85 -13.18 -4.06
N GLN A 271 -9.61 -12.72 -3.05
CA GLN A 271 -9.72 -13.40 -1.76
C GLN A 271 -10.99 -14.26 -1.68
N GLY A 272 -10.82 -15.57 -1.52
CA GLY A 272 -11.90 -16.47 -1.15
C GLY A 272 -11.67 -17.92 -1.60
N LYS A 273 -12.64 -18.78 -1.27
CA LYS A 273 -12.70 -20.20 -1.69
C LYS A 273 -12.39 -20.43 -3.18
N ASP A 274 -12.81 -19.49 -4.02
CA ASP A 274 -12.76 -19.58 -5.48
C ASP A 274 -11.57 -18.76 -6.05
N SER A 275 -10.60 -18.39 -5.22
CA SER A 275 -9.30 -17.81 -5.62
C SER A 275 -8.20 -18.15 -4.59
N LEU A 276 -7.74 -17.20 -3.77
CA LEU A 276 -6.65 -17.35 -2.78
C LEU A 276 -7.19 -17.26 -1.34
N ASP A 277 -6.50 -17.85 -0.37
CA ASP A 277 -6.83 -17.67 1.07
C ASP A 277 -6.71 -16.20 1.50
N SER A 278 -5.73 -15.49 0.94
CA SER A 278 -5.39 -14.11 1.29
C SER A 278 -4.74 -13.36 0.14
N ILE A 279 -4.72 -12.03 0.25
CA ILE A 279 -3.88 -11.15 -0.55
C ILE A 279 -3.15 -10.14 0.32
N LEU A 280 -2.15 -9.48 -0.27
CA LEU A 280 -1.43 -8.36 0.34
C LEU A 280 -2.26 -7.07 0.28
N HIS A 281 -2.27 -6.32 1.38
CA HIS A 281 -3.29 -5.29 1.65
C HIS A 281 -2.96 -3.93 1.03
N TYR A 282 -2.60 -3.88 -0.27
CA TYR A 282 -2.29 -2.66 -1.02
C TYR A 282 -3.32 -1.52 -0.86
N PRO A 283 -4.65 -1.76 -0.80
CA PRO A 283 -5.62 -0.70 -0.51
C PRO A 283 -5.40 -0.02 0.85
N MET A 284 -5.04 -0.77 1.90
CA MET A 284 -4.75 -0.21 3.22
C MET A 284 -3.38 0.47 3.27
N TYR A 285 -2.36 -0.10 2.62
CA TYR A 285 -1.06 0.54 2.47
C TYR A 285 -1.20 1.98 1.90
N ASN A 286 -1.99 2.15 0.83
CA ASN A 286 -2.23 3.47 0.24
C ASN A 286 -2.94 4.44 1.21
N ALA A 287 -3.87 3.93 2.04
CA ALA A 287 -4.51 4.73 3.09
C ALA A 287 -3.52 5.13 4.22
N LEU A 288 -2.62 4.22 4.62
CA LEU A 288 -1.58 4.48 5.63
C LEU A 288 -0.60 5.55 5.18
N ILE A 289 -0.09 5.48 3.95
CA ILE A 289 0.80 6.50 3.38
C ILE A 289 0.10 7.87 3.30
N SER A 290 -1.15 7.89 2.83
CA SER A 290 -1.97 9.12 2.77
C SER A 290 -2.21 9.75 4.15
N ALA A 291 -2.35 8.93 5.18
CA ALA A 291 -2.62 9.37 6.55
C ALA A 291 -1.36 9.80 7.32
N PHE A 292 -0.23 9.11 7.18
CA PHE A 292 0.94 9.27 8.07
C PHE A 292 2.18 9.92 7.43
N SER A 293 2.31 10.02 6.11
CA SER A 293 3.51 10.63 5.51
C SER A 293 3.59 12.14 5.79
N ILE A 294 4.70 12.58 6.38
CA ILE A 294 4.98 13.98 6.72
C ILE A 294 6.22 14.44 5.93
N PRO A 295 6.14 15.49 5.08
CA PRO A 295 4.94 16.23 4.68
C PRO A 295 4.09 15.42 3.67
N GLY A 296 2.77 15.49 3.80
CA GLY A 296 1.85 14.75 2.95
C GLY A 296 0.40 15.20 3.15
N PRO A 297 -0.59 14.39 2.70
CA PRO A 297 -2.01 14.74 2.82
C PRO A 297 -2.52 14.76 4.26
N LEU A 298 -1.90 13.99 5.15
CA LEU A 298 -2.31 13.77 6.55
C LEU A 298 -3.80 13.37 6.67
N ASN A 299 -4.27 12.57 5.72
CA ASN A 299 -5.68 12.24 5.56
C ASN A 299 -6.09 11.03 6.40
N MET A 300 -6.40 11.25 7.69
CA MET A 300 -6.89 10.20 8.58
C MET A 300 -8.25 9.62 8.15
N SER A 301 -9.09 10.35 7.40
CA SER A 301 -10.38 9.82 6.93
C SER A 301 -10.23 8.77 5.83
N ALA A 302 -9.13 8.80 5.06
CA ALA A 302 -8.82 7.74 4.10
C ALA A 302 -8.70 6.37 4.79
N MET A 303 -8.18 6.32 6.02
CA MET A 303 -8.14 5.09 6.81
C MET A 303 -9.53 4.65 7.29
N THR A 304 -10.38 5.56 7.79
CA THR A 304 -11.75 5.17 8.18
C THR A 304 -12.57 4.65 7.00
N ASP A 305 -12.45 5.30 5.85
CA ASP A 305 -13.17 4.93 4.64
C ASP A 305 -12.64 3.61 4.06
N MET A 306 -11.32 3.37 4.13
CA MET A 306 -10.73 2.09 3.71
C MET A 306 -11.11 0.94 4.67
N ILE A 307 -11.08 1.16 5.99
CA ILE A 307 -11.55 0.16 6.98
C ILE A 307 -13.01 -0.23 6.72
N ALA A 308 -13.88 0.76 6.42
CA ALA A 308 -15.29 0.51 6.12
C ALA A 308 -15.49 -0.26 4.80
N GLN A 309 -14.72 0.08 3.75
CA GLN A 309 -14.73 -0.65 2.47
C GLN A 309 -14.22 -2.08 2.63
N CYS A 310 -13.05 -2.28 3.25
CA CYS A 310 -12.46 -3.60 3.40
C CYS A 310 -13.38 -4.57 4.14
N LYS A 311 -14.02 -4.12 5.23
CA LYS A 311 -15.05 -4.88 5.97
C LYS A 311 -16.28 -5.28 5.14
N SER A 312 -16.57 -4.57 4.06
CA SER A 312 -17.75 -4.79 3.21
C SER A 312 -17.45 -5.52 1.90
N LEU A 313 -16.17 -5.66 1.53
CA LEU A 313 -15.73 -6.21 0.25
C LEU A 313 -14.94 -7.51 0.40
N PHE A 314 -14.02 -7.59 1.36
CA PHE A 314 -13.22 -8.80 1.58
C PHE A 314 -14.01 -9.88 2.32
N VAL A 315 -13.78 -11.14 1.93
CA VAL A 315 -14.39 -12.31 2.57
C VAL A 315 -13.89 -12.47 4.01
N ASP A 316 -12.61 -12.20 4.26
CA ASP A 316 -11.99 -12.31 5.58
C ASP A 316 -10.86 -11.28 5.76
N PRO A 317 -11.17 -10.05 6.22
CA PRO A 317 -10.18 -9.02 6.49
C PRO A 317 -9.09 -9.45 7.49
N THR A 318 -9.34 -10.46 8.34
CA THR A 318 -8.38 -10.89 9.37
C THR A 318 -7.28 -11.81 8.84
N LEU A 319 -7.35 -12.23 7.57
CA LEU A 319 -6.30 -13.00 6.89
C LEU A 319 -5.36 -12.15 6.02
N LEU A 320 -5.72 -10.90 5.71
CA LEU A 320 -4.98 -10.04 4.77
C LEU A 320 -3.55 -9.75 5.26
N GLY A 321 -2.59 -9.72 4.33
CA GLY A 321 -1.20 -9.38 4.64
C GLY A 321 -1.03 -7.86 4.76
N ASN A 322 -1.02 -7.35 5.99
CA ASN A 322 -0.79 -5.93 6.26
C ASN A 322 0.70 -5.62 6.18
N PHE A 323 1.09 -4.56 5.47
CA PHE A 323 2.45 -4.06 5.42
C PHE A 323 2.45 -2.52 5.44
N LEU A 324 3.60 -1.93 5.79
CA LEU A 324 3.82 -0.47 5.70
C LEU A 324 4.91 -0.15 4.68
N GLU A 325 6.00 -0.92 4.71
CA GLU A 325 6.98 -0.96 3.65
C GLU A 325 6.90 -2.32 2.97
N ASN A 326 7.16 -2.31 1.67
CA ASN A 326 7.72 -3.45 0.95
C ASN A 326 8.85 -2.89 0.07
N GLN A 327 9.47 -3.75 -0.72
CA GLN A 327 10.48 -3.42 -1.71
C GLN A 327 9.97 -2.72 -2.97
N ASP A 328 8.74 -2.89 -3.45
CA ASP A 328 8.23 -2.22 -4.67
C ASP A 328 7.96 -0.74 -4.45
N VAL A 329 7.42 -0.45 -3.28
CA VAL A 329 7.15 0.91 -2.84
C VAL A 329 8.40 1.53 -2.19
N PRO A 330 8.56 2.86 -2.22
CA PRO A 330 9.64 3.50 -1.47
C PRO A 330 9.54 3.24 0.04
N ARG A 331 10.69 3.23 0.72
CA ARG A 331 10.74 3.14 2.19
C ARG A 331 9.88 4.24 2.82
N PHE A 332 9.28 3.98 3.97
CA PHE A 332 8.52 5.01 4.69
C PHE A 332 9.43 6.18 5.10
N GLY A 333 10.69 5.89 5.45
CA GLY A 333 11.72 6.92 5.70
C GLY A 333 12.13 7.75 4.46
N ASN A 334 11.70 7.36 3.25
CA ASN A 334 11.82 8.16 2.04
C ASN A 334 10.59 9.05 1.82
N LEU A 335 9.40 8.50 2.08
CA LEU A 335 8.10 9.17 1.94
C LEU A 335 7.78 10.16 3.07
N SER A 336 8.38 9.97 4.25
CA SER A 336 8.18 10.78 5.46
C SER A 336 9.52 11.17 6.07
N VAL A 337 9.68 12.45 6.40
CA VAL A 337 10.85 12.96 7.16
C VAL A 337 10.70 12.77 8.67
N ASP A 338 9.58 12.20 9.13
CA ASP A 338 9.29 11.96 10.54
C ASP A 338 9.13 10.46 10.85
N GLN A 339 10.09 9.93 11.61
CA GLN A 339 10.06 8.55 12.08
C GLN A 339 8.93 8.29 13.08
N GLN A 340 8.42 9.32 13.78
CA GLN A 340 7.35 9.13 14.76
C GLN A 340 6.00 8.82 14.09
N SER A 341 5.73 9.32 12.87
CA SER A 341 4.55 8.88 12.12
C SER A 341 4.69 7.46 11.58
N ALA A 342 5.92 7.02 11.23
CA ALA A 342 6.21 5.63 10.88
C ALA A 342 5.83 4.67 12.02
N TYR A 343 6.19 5.02 13.26
CA TYR A 343 5.84 4.23 14.45
C TYR A 343 4.33 4.16 14.70
N ASN A 344 3.55 5.20 14.35
CA ASN A 344 2.09 5.15 14.42
C ASN A 344 1.50 4.19 13.37
N ALA A 345 2.00 4.24 12.13
CA ALA A 345 1.59 3.31 11.08
C ALA A 345 1.99 1.85 11.40
N MET A 346 3.13 1.63 12.07
CA MET A 346 3.53 0.32 12.61
C MET A 346 2.54 -0.18 13.68
N VAL A 347 2.13 0.67 14.63
CA VAL A 347 1.10 0.29 15.63
C VAL A 347 -0.21 -0.10 14.95
N PHE A 348 -0.63 0.59 13.88
CA PHE A 348 -1.80 0.16 13.11
C PHE A 348 -1.57 -1.20 12.43
N ASN A 349 -0.44 -1.40 11.76
CA ASN A 349 -0.10 -2.67 11.09
C ASN A 349 -0.24 -3.87 12.04
N PHE A 350 0.34 -3.79 13.25
CA PHE A 350 0.31 -4.88 14.24
C PHE A 350 -1.04 -5.09 14.94
N MET A 351 -1.82 -4.02 15.18
CA MET A 351 -3.00 -4.06 16.07
C MET A 351 -4.36 -4.02 15.35
N SER A 352 -4.37 -3.96 14.02
CA SER A 352 -5.58 -4.01 13.17
C SER A 352 -5.96 -5.44 12.75
N ASP A 353 -6.94 -5.59 11.86
CA ASP A 353 -7.26 -6.87 11.23
C ASP A 353 -6.21 -7.23 10.16
N GLY A 354 -5.62 -8.42 10.29
CA GLY A 354 -4.68 -8.99 9.33
C GLY A 354 -3.50 -9.72 9.97
N ILE A 355 -2.62 -10.21 9.11
CA ILE A 355 -1.31 -10.76 9.43
C ILE A 355 -0.29 -9.63 9.23
N PRO A 356 0.37 -9.12 10.29
CA PRO A 356 1.34 -8.05 10.16
C PRO A 356 2.65 -8.56 9.58
N ILE A 357 3.04 -7.94 8.48
CA ILE A 357 4.29 -8.12 7.75
C ILE A 357 5.16 -6.89 8.04
N VAL A 358 6.44 -7.12 8.31
CA VAL A 358 7.47 -6.09 8.38
C VAL A 358 8.57 -6.44 7.37
N TYR A 359 8.78 -5.56 6.40
CA TYR A 359 9.89 -5.66 5.44
C TYR A 359 11.21 -5.31 6.15
N TYR A 360 12.23 -6.15 5.95
CA TYR A 360 13.50 -6.01 6.67
C TYR A 360 14.09 -4.61 6.49
N GLY A 361 14.65 -4.04 7.56
CA GLY A 361 15.23 -2.70 7.56
C GLY A 361 14.26 -1.58 7.89
N GLN A 362 12.94 -1.82 7.81
CA GLN A 362 11.92 -0.90 8.32
C GLN A 362 12.15 -0.61 9.82
N GLU A 363 12.54 -1.62 10.58
CA GLU A 363 12.87 -1.50 12.00
C GLU A 363 14.18 -0.73 12.25
N GLN A 364 15.03 -0.56 11.24
CA GLN A 364 16.29 0.21 11.30
C GLN A 364 16.15 1.65 10.79
N GLY A 365 14.97 2.06 10.29
CA GLY A 365 14.80 3.41 9.70
C GLY A 365 15.47 3.56 8.33
N PHE A 366 15.41 2.50 7.52
CA PHE A 366 15.86 2.51 6.13
C PHE A 366 14.98 3.48 5.30
N HIS A 367 15.55 4.06 4.24
CA HIS A 367 15.04 5.28 3.60
C HIS A 367 15.40 5.41 2.11
N GLY A 368 15.80 4.32 1.46
CA GLY A 368 15.93 4.24 0.01
C GLY A 368 14.61 4.55 -0.73
N ALA A 369 14.76 5.09 -1.93
CA ALA A 369 13.67 5.56 -2.80
C ALA A 369 13.01 4.38 -3.54
N SER A 370 12.86 4.47 -4.86
CA SER A 370 12.40 3.36 -5.71
C SER A 370 13.53 2.35 -5.95
N ASP A 371 13.41 1.48 -6.96
CA ASP A 371 14.51 0.62 -7.41
C ASP A 371 15.74 1.45 -7.86
N PRO A 372 16.98 1.10 -7.47
CA PRO A 372 17.38 0.04 -6.56
C PRO A 372 17.62 0.49 -5.12
N ASP A 373 17.22 1.68 -4.70
CA ASP A 373 17.71 2.24 -3.43
C ASP A 373 17.09 1.60 -2.17
N ASN A 374 15.82 1.15 -2.21
CA ASN A 374 15.10 0.54 -1.07
C ASN A 374 15.50 -0.92 -0.72
N ARG A 375 16.77 -1.25 -0.97
CA ARG A 375 17.34 -2.61 -1.04
C ARG A 375 18.55 -2.77 -0.14
N GLU A 376 18.58 -1.96 0.91
CA GLU A 376 19.79 -1.68 1.65
C GLU A 376 20.27 -2.97 2.35
N PRO A 377 21.57 -3.28 2.36
CA PRO A 377 22.10 -4.48 3.00
C PRO A 377 21.90 -4.44 4.53
N LEU A 378 21.03 -5.30 5.08
CA LEU A 378 20.66 -5.24 6.50
C LEU A 378 21.87 -5.40 7.43
N PHE A 379 22.82 -6.25 7.06
CA PHE A 379 24.06 -6.46 7.83
C PHE A 379 24.88 -5.18 8.07
N THR A 380 24.71 -4.13 7.26
CA THR A 380 25.36 -2.83 7.51
C THR A 380 24.78 -2.08 8.72
N SER A 381 23.57 -2.42 9.16
CA SER A 381 23.01 -1.97 10.45
C SER A 381 23.71 -2.60 11.67
N ASN A 382 24.53 -3.64 11.46
CA ASN A 382 25.11 -4.49 12.51
C ASN A 382 24.06 -5.10 13.46
N PHE A 383 22.82 -5.28 13.00
CA PHE A 383 21.72 -5.88 13.76
C PHE A 383 21.43 -5.18 15.10
N VAL A 384 21.65 -3.87 15.16
CA VAL A 384 21.47 -3.05 16.37
C VAL A 384 20.00 -3.00 16.79
N LYS A 385 19.73 -3.18 18.10
CA LYS A 385 18.39 -3.09 18.68
C LYS A 385 17.92 -1.63 18.82
N SER A 386 17.61 -1.03 17.68
CA SER A 386 17.14 0.35 17.49
C SER A 386 15.80 0.65 18.19
N THR A 387 15.36 1.91 18.18
CA THR A 387 14.03 2.29 18.66
C THR A 387 12.91 1.57 17.87
N GLY A 388 13.05 1.44 16.55
CA GLY A 388 12.09 0.70 15.72
C GLY A 388 12.07 -0.80 16.02
N TYR A 389 13.23 -1.41 16.22
CA TYR A 389 13.36 -2.81 16.65
C TYR A 389 12.71 -3.05 18.02
N ASN A 390 12.95 -2.17 18.99
CA ASN A 390 12.38 -2.30 20.33
C ASN A 390 10.85 -2.09 20.32
N LEU A 391 10.32 -1.16 19.50
CA LEU A 391 8.88 -1.03 19.27
C LEU A 391 8.29 -2.30 18.66
N THR A 392 8.89 -2.83 17.60
CA THR A 392 8.50 -4.10 16.96
C THR A 392 8.50 -5.26 17.95
N THR A 393 9.51 -5.33 18.83
CA THR A 393 9.62 -6.34 19.88
C THR A 393 8.44 -6.25 20.85
N THR A 394 8.11 -5.05 21.37
CA THR A 394 6.96 -4.84 22.26
C THR A 394 5.63 -5.18 21.58
N LEU A 395 5.46 -4.79 20.31
CA LEU A 395 4.25 -5.07 19.54
C LEU A 395 4.07 -6.57 19.29
N ASN A 396 5.11 -7.28 18.89
CA ASN A 396 5.07 -8.74 18.75
C ASN A 396 4.87 -9.44 20.09
N GLN A 397 5.55 -9.03 21.17
CA GLN A 397 5.35 -9.62 22.50
C GLN A 397 3.88 -9.50 22.93
N PHE A 398 3.28 -8.32 22.78
CA PHE A 398 1.89 -8.09 23.13
C PHE A 398 0.91 -8.85 22.19
N ARG A 399 1.11 -8.78 20.86
CA ARG A 399 0.27 -9.51 19.90
C ARG A 399 0.35 -11.02 20.09
N ASN A 400 1.55 -11.57 20.30
CA ASN A 400 1.77 -12.99 20.58
C ASN A 400 1.08 -13.42 21.89
N PHE A 401 1.07 -12.58 22.92
CA PHE A 401 0.27 -12.85 24.13
C PHE A 401 -1.23 -12.89 23.81
N LEU A 402 -1.77 -11.91 23.07
CA LEU A 402 -3.19 -11.83 22.73
C LEU A 402 -3.68 -13.04 21.93
N VAL A 403 -2.95 -13.44 20.88
CA VAL A 403 -3.34 -14.58 20.01
C VAL A 403 -3.16 -15.96 20.65
N ASN A 404 -2.37 -16.07 21.73
CA ASN A 404 -2.20 -17.30 22.49
C ASN A 404 -3.13 -17.38 23.71
N SER A 405 -3.64 -16.24 24.21
CA SER A 405 -4.54 -16.18 25.36
C SER A 405 -6.03 -16.06 25.01
N SER A 406 -6.36 -15.69 23.77
CA SER A 406 -7.73 -15.35 23.35
C SER A 406 -7.96 -15.58 21.85
N ASP A 407 -9.21 -15.44 21.41
CA ASP A 407 -9.66 -15.50 20.02
C ASP A 407 -9.42 -14.20 19.22
N TRP A 408 -8.69 -13.22 19.80
CA TRP A 408 -8.40 -11.87 19.26
C TRP A 408 -7.99 -11.84 17.77
N ALA A 409 -7.25 -12.84 17.30
CA ALA A 409 -6.87 -12.96 15.89
C ALA A 409 -8.07 -13.02 14.93
N THR A 410 -9.17 -13.65 15.36
CA THR A 410 -10.38 -13.90 14.56
C THR A 410 -11.45 -12.82 14.72
N GLN A 411 -11.40 -12.04 15.80
CA GLN A 411 -12.32 -10.93 16.04
C GLN A 411 -11.98 -9.74 15.13
N GLN A 412 -12.96 -9.18 14.43
CA GLN A 412 -12.74 -8.00 13.59
C GLN A 412 -12.54 -6.73 14.43
N MET A 413 -11.75 -5.78 13.93
CA MET A 413 -11.55 -4.47 14.55
C MET A 413 -12.78 -3.56 14.38
N GLU A 414 -12.97 -2.57 15.25
CA GLU A 414 -14.03 -1.55 15.16
C GLU A 414 -13.43 -0.15 15.31
N VAL A 415 -13.91 0.83 14.53
CA VAL A 415 -13.55 2.24 14.73
C VAL A 415 -14.39 2.82 15.87
N LEU A 416 -13.73 3.29 16.93
CA LEU A 416 -14.39 3.91 18.08
C LEU A 416 -14.56 5.42 17.92
N ALA A 417 -13.55 6.08 17.37
CA ALA A 417 -13.51 7.52 17.15
C ALA A 417 -12.46 7.84 16.07
N SER A 418 -12.68 8.91 15.32
CA SER A 418 -11.67 9.49 14.43
C SER A 418 -11.85 11.01 14.36
N ASN A 419 -10.76 11.72 14.14
CA ASN A 419 -10.74 13.12 13.72
C ASN A 419 -9.60 13.33 12.71
N ASP A 420 -9.36 14.58 12.30
CA ASP A 420 -8.34 14.93 11.29
C ASP A 420 -6.91 14.47 11.66
N VAL A 421 -6.62 14.29 12.97
CA VAL A 421 -5.27 14.00 13.46
C VAL A 421 -5.07 12.61 14.05
N ALA A 422 -6.14 11.87 14.36
CA ALA A 422 -6.07 10.59 15.06
C ALA A 422 -7.24 9.65 14.76
N LEU A 423 -6.95 8.35 14.79
CA LEU A 423 -7.90 7.25 14.71
C LEU A 423 -7.79 6.39 15.97
N ALA A 424 -8.92 6.03 16.57
CA ALA A 424 -9.02 5.05 17.63
C ALA A 424 -9.79 3.81 17.15
N ILE A 425 -9.14 2.65 17.18
CA ILE A 425 -9.73 1.34 16.89
C ILE A 425 -9.81 0.48 18.14
N ARG A 426 -10.70 -0.50 18.14
CA ARG A 426 -10.74 -1.62 19.10
C ARG A 426 -10.58 -2.93 18.35
N LYS A 427 -9.84 -3.88 18.89
CA LYS A 427 -9.84 -5.29 18.46
C LYS A 427 -9.88 -6.15 19.73
N GLY A 428 -11.00 -6.84 19.94
CA GLY A 428 -11.31 -7.49 21.22
C GLY A 428 -11.30 -6.54 22.41
N SER A 429 -10.55 -6.90 23.45
CA SER A 429 -10.34 -6.10 24.68
C SER A 429 -9.31 -4.98 24.53
N VAL A 430 -8.65 -4.86 23.38
CA VAL A 430 -7.56 -3.89 23.16
C VAL A 430 -8.06 -2.69 22.37
N ILE A 431 -7.74 -1.48 22.84
CA ILE A 431 -8.02 -0.22 22.15
C ILE A 431 -6.70 0.39 21.70
N SER A 432 -6.50 0.56 20.39
CA SER A 432 -5.30 1.19 19.82
C SER A 432 -5.64 2.55 19.23
N VAL A 433 -4.84 3.56 19.54
CA VAL A 433 -5.01 4.94 19.09
C VAL A 433 -3.73 5.38 18.39
N VAL A 434 -3.88 5.83 17.15
CA VAL A 434 -2.77 6.23 16.27
C VAL A 434 -3.00 7.64 15.73
N THR A 435 -1.92 8.40 15.54
CA THR A 435 -1.97 9.81 15.16
C THR A 435 -0.94 10.18 14.09
N ASN A 436 -1.29 11.13 13.24
CA ASN A 436 -0.39 11.74 12.27
C ASN A 436 0.13 13.13 12.69
N ALA A 437 -0.06 13.52 13.96
CA ALA A 437 0.48 14.77 14.51
C ALA A 437 2.02 14.84 14.45
N GLY A 438 2.69 13.69 14.43
CA GLY A 438 4.14 13.57 14.25
C GLY A 438 4.98 13.94 15.47
N SER A 439 6.31 13.98 15.31
CA SER A 439 7.26 14.34 16.36
C SER A 439 7.01 15.70 17.06
N PRO A 440 6.56 16.79 16.38
CA PRO A 440 6.32 18.06 17.06
C PRO A 440 5.17 17.99 18.08
N PRO A 441 5.33 18.52 19.31
CA PRO A 441 4.24 18.62 20.27
C PRO A 441 3.05 19.39 19.70
N ASN A 442 1.86 18.77 19.71
CA ASN A 442 0.66 19.32 19.10
C ASN A 442 -0.46 19.36 20.15
N ASN A 443 -1.10 20.52 20.36
CA ASN A 443 -2.16 20.70 21.35
C ASN A 443 -3.52 20.18 20.83
N ALA A 444 -3.52 18.91 20.42
CA ALA A 444 -4.65 18.18 19.90
C ALA A 444 -4.89 16.91 20.75
N SER A 445 -6.13 16.43 20.74
CA SER A 445 -6.55 15.26 21.49
C SER A 445 -7.70 14.53 20.80
N ILE A 446 -7.98 13.31 21.24
CA ILE A 446 -9.14 12.53 20.81
C ILE A 446 -9.86 11.89 22.01
N PRO A 447 -11.18 12.15 22.20
CA PRO A 447 -11.99 11.44 23.18
C PRO A 447 -12.37 10.07 22.63
N VAL A 448 -11.94 9.00 23.31
CA VAL A 448 -12.20 7.62 22.90
C VAL A 448 -13.18 6.98 23.87
N TYR A 449 -14.39 6.67 23.42
CA TYR A 449 -15.39 5.96 24.24
C TYR A 449 -15.01 4.48 24.36
N THR A 450 -14.64 4.07 25.56
CA THR A 450 -13.95 2.79 25.79
C THR A 450 -14.89 1.60 25.98
N GLY A 451 -16.18 1.84 26.22
CA GLY A 451 -17.15 0.79 26.59
C GLY A 451 -16.97 0.20 27.99
N TYR A 452 -15.80 0.38 28.61
CA TYR A 452 -15.55 0.05 30.01
C TYR A 452 -16.30 0.99 30.97
N HIS A 453 -16.45 0.55 32.22
CA HIS A 453 -17.09 1.35 33.26
C HIS A 453 -16.20 2.52 33.71
N ALA A 454 -16.83 3.59 34.19
CA ALA A 454 -16.11 4.69 34.82
C ALA A 454 -15.28 4.18 36.02
N SER A 455 -14.05 4.68 36.15
CA SER A 455 -13.03 4.22 37.09
C SER A 455 -12.43 2.83 36.85
N THR A 456 -12.72 2.16 35.72
CA THR A 456 -11.88 1.04 35.24
C THR A 456 -10.45 1.55 34.99
N ILE A 457 -9.45 0.77 35.39
CA ILE A 457 -8.03 1.07 35.16
C ILE A 457 -7.55 0.38 33.89
N LEU A 458 -7.12 1.18 32.92
CA LEU A 458 -6.44 0.74 31.71
C LEU A 458 -4.94 0.99 31.86
N PHE A 459 -4.12 0.07 31.34
CA PHE A 459 -2.70 0.30 31.13
C PHE A 459 -2.47 0.68 29.67
N GLU A 460 -1.64 1.70 29.44
CA GLU A 460 -1.08 1.99 28.13
C GLU A 460 0.22 1.20 27.97
N VAL A 461 0.27 0.30 26.98
CA VAL A 461 1.27 -0.77 26.85
C VAL A 461 2.65 -0.23 26.42
N LEU A 462 2.70 0.86 25.65
CA LEU A 462 3.96 1.37 25.08
C LEU A 462 4.76 2.23 26.08
N SER A 463 4.07 2.97 26.95
CA SER A 463 4.65 3.83 27.99
C SER A 463 4.55 3.24 29.40
N CYS A 464 3.79 2.16 29.58
CA CYS A 464 3.47 1.53 30.86
C CYS A 464 2.78 2.45 31.89
N GLN A 465 2.07 3.48 31.42
CA GLN A 465 1.30 4.38 32.26
C GLN A 465 -0.12 3.87 32.53
N GLN A 466 -0.69 4.24 33.68
CA GLN A 466 -2.07 3.90 34.05
C GLN A 466 -3.03 5.05 33.73
N PHE A 467 -4.16 4.71 33.13
CA PHE A 467 -5.24 5.61 32.78
C PHE A 467 -6.54 5.15 33.45
N SER A 468 -7.27 6.08 34.06
CA SER A 468 -8.61 5.82 34.60
C SER A 468 -9.67 6.23 33.59
N VAL A 469 -10.61 5.33 33.29
CA VAL A 469 -11.76 5.64 32.44
C VAL A 469 -12.61 6.72 33.11
N GLY A 470 -12.84 7.83 32.40
CA GLY A 470 -13.59 8.98 32.93
C GLY A 470 -15.06 8.66 33.23
N SER A 471 -15.73 9.56 33.95
CA SER A 471 -17.15 9.42 34.33
C SER A 471 -18.13 9.26 33.15
N GLY A 472 -17.71 9.67 31.94
CA GLY A 472 -18.44 9.46 30.69
C GLY A 472 -18.12 8.15 29.94
N GLY A 473 -17.37 7.20 30.53
CA GLY A 473 -16.96 5.95 29.86
C GLY A 473 -15.85 6.12 28.82
N ALA A 474 -15.23 7.29 28.75
CA ALA A 474 -14.22 7.66 27.77
C ALA A 474 -12.87 7.99 28.42
N ILE A 475 -11.79 7.78 27.65
CA ILE A 475 -10.46 8.33 27.92
C ILE A 475 -10.19 9.51 26.97
N GLN A 476 -9.31 10.41 27.36
CA GLN A 476 -8.73 11.42 26.47
C GLN A 476 -7.29 10.99 26.16
N VAL A 477 -6.94 10.95 24.88
CA VAL A 477 -5.53 10.81 24.44
C VAL A 477 -5.08 12.17 23.95
N GLU A 478 -3.97 12.68 24.48
CA GLU A 478 -3.46 14.04 24.23
C GLU A 478 -2.05 13.99 23.64
N TYR A 479 -1.81 14.75 22.57
CA TYR A 479 -0.54 14.76 21.83
C TYR A 479 0.37 15.95 22.18
N GLY A 480 0.11 16.58 23.33
CA GLY A 480 0.77 17.80 23.81
C GLY A 480 2.26 17.67 24.14
N ILE A 481 2.82 16.46 24.04
CA ILE A 481 4.27 16.17 24.16
C ILE A 481 4.88 15.55 22.89
N GLY A 482 4.06 15.29 21.86
CA GLY A 482 4.42 14.58 20.63
C GLY A 482 3.32 13.61 20.20
N GLY A 483 3.23 13.35 18.89
CA GLY A 483 2.28 12.42 18.28
C GLY A 483 2.64 10.95 18.47
N HIS A 484 2.71 10.48 19.71
CA HIS A 484 2.90 9.06 20.00
C HIS A 484 1.58 8.28 19.88
N ALA A 485 1.67 7.05 19.38
CA ALA A 485 0.57 6.08 19.45
C ALA A 485 0.32 5.64 20.90
N SER A 486 -0.82 5.01 21.16
CA SER A 486 -1.16 4.43 22.46
C SER A 486 -1.98 3.16 22.31
N ILE A 487 -1.69 2.14 23.12
CA ILE A 487 -2.38 0.85 23.12
C ILE A 487 -2.89 0.59 24.53
N PHE A 488 -4.21 0.57 24.72
CA PHE A 488 -4.85 0.40 26.03
C PHE A 488 -5.44 -0.99 26.20
N MET A 489 -5.23 -1.57 27.38
CA MET A 489 -5.87 -2.81 27.84
C MET A 489 -6.25 -2.69 29.32
N GLU A 490 -7.32 -3.35 29.75
CA GLU A 490 -7.71 -3.40 31.17
C GLU A 490 -6.64 -4.13 32.01
N GLN A 491 -6.39 -3.66 33.24
CA GLN A 491 -5.32 -4.15 34.12
C GLN A 491 -5.29 -5.68 34.26
N ASP A 492 -6.45 -6.33 34.41
CA ASP A 492 -6.52 -7.78 34.60
C ASP A 492 -6.11 -8.55 33.33
N GLY A 493 -6.27 -7.94 32.16
CA GLY A 493 -5.78 -8.47 30.88
C GLY A 493 -4.27 -8.36 30.67
N MET A 494 -3.57 -7.52 31.45
CA MET A 494 -2.10 -7.39 31.37
C MET A 494 -1.35 -8.56 32.04
N GLN A 495 -2.04 -9.37 32.86
CA GLN A 495 -1.44 -10.51 33.56
C GLN A 495 -0.96 -11.58 32.56
N GLY A 496 0.32 -11.97 32.63
CA GLY A 496 0.92 -12.92 31.68
C GLY A 496 1.61 -12.27 30.47
N THR A 497 1.48 -10.96 30.25
CA THR A 497 2.08 -10.28 29.08
C THR A 497 3.62 -10.24 29.08
N GLY A 498 4.26 -10.30 30.26
CA GLY A 498 5.68 -9.99 30.41
C GLY A 498 6.02 -8.51 30.21
N LEU A 499 5.02 -7.62 30.11
CA LEU A 499 5.18 -6.18 29.88
C LEU A 499 4.83 -5.39 31.14
N CYS A 500 5.35 -4.16 31.26
CA CYS A 500 4.98 -3.20 32.31
C CYS A 500 5.06 -3.70 33.77
N GLY A 501 5.89 -4.71 34.04
CA GLY A 501 6.05 -5.32 35.37
C GLY A 501 5.10 -6.49 35.67
N PHE A 502 4.20 -6.84 34.74
CA PHE A 502 3.41 -8.07 34.82
C PHE A 502 4.26 -9.25 34.37
N SER A 503 4.33 -10.31 35.18
CA SER A 503 5.12 -11.51 34.87
C SER A 503 4.54 -12.27 33.67
N SER A 504 5.39 -12.95 32.91
CA SER A 504 5.01 -13.96 31.91
C SER A 504 4.59 -15.30 32.53
N ASP A 505 5.00 -15.58 33.77
CA ASP A 505 4.76 -16.87 34.43
C ASP A 505 3.36 -16.95 35.06
N LEU A 506 2.43 -17.61 34.38
CA LEU A 506 1.13 -18.03 34.94
C LEU A 506 1.25 -19.21 35.94
N SER A 507 2.36 -19.27 36.70
CA SER A 507 2.75 -20.43 37.50
C SER A 507 3.29 -20.12 38.91
N GLU A 508 2.78 -19.07 39.60
CA GLU A 508 2.94 -19.03 41.07
C GLU A 508 1.79 -18.37 41.86
N THR A 509 0.54 -18.80 41.64
CA THR A 509 -0.57 -18.55 42.59
C THR A 509 -0.47 -19.40 43.87
N SER A 510 0.66 -19.29 44.57
CA SER A 510 0.78 -19.70 45.98
C SER A 510 1.00 -18.45 46.84
N GLY A 511 -0.04 -18.07 47.59
CA GLY A 511 -0.16 -16.71 48.12
C GLY A 511 0.88 -16.35 49.19
N LYS A 512 1.51 -15.18 49.02
CA LYS A 512 2.13 -14.42 50.11
C LYS A 512 1.40 -13.10 50.29
N ALA A 513 0.57 -13.05 51.34
CA ALA A 513 -0.01 -11.79 51.80
C ALA A 513 1.11 -10.84 52.27
N LEU A 514 0.88 -9.54 52.08
CA LEU A 514 1.82 -8.48 52.44
C LEU A 514 1.81 -8.22 53.96
N GLU A 515 2.47 -9.06 54.75
CA GLU A 515 2.67 -8.76 56.18
C GLU A 515 3.84 -7.80 56.41
N THR A 516 3.54 -6.68 57.06
CA THR A 516 4.52 -5.65 57.43
C THR A 516 5.34 -6.08 58.65
N SER A 517 6.65 -5.84 58.61
CA SER A 517 7.56 -6.25 59.67
C SER A 517 7.39 -5.42 60.95
N SER A 518 6.63 -5.93 61.92
CA SER A 518 6.70 -5.50 63.32
C SER A 518 7.09 -6.70 64.20
N GLY A 519 8.22 -6.58 64.90
CA GLY A 519 8.84 -7.72 65.56
C GLY A 519 8.44 -7.87 67.03
N MET A 520 7.78 -8.98 67.38
CA MET A 520 7.80 -9.48 68.76
C MET A 520 7.80 -11.00 68.83
N ARG A 521 8.76 -11.57 69.57
CA ARG A 521 8.89 -13.02 69.82
C ARG A 521 7.73 -13.54 70.68
N ARG A 522 7.19 -14.72 70.34
CA ARG A 522 6.79 -15.76 71.31
C ARG A 522 6.77 -17.16 70.65
N ARG A 523 7.10 -18.19 71.44
CA ARG A 523 6.99 -19.61 71.07
C ARG A 523 5.53 -20.05 71.18
N PHE A 524 5.10 -21.06 70.41
CA PHE A 524 4.75 -22.38 70.98
C PHE A 524 4.69 -23.49 69.90
N VAL A 525 4.24 -24.70 70.29
CA VAL A 525 4.47 -26.01 69.62
C VAL A 525 3.25 -26.42 68.75
N PRO A 526 3.43 -27.09 67.60
CA PRO A 526 2.33 -27.52 66.73
C PRO A 526 1.68 -28.85 67.14
N SER A 527 0.44 -29.07 66.71
CA SER A 527 -0.21 -30.38 66.63
C SER A 527 -1.09 -30.50 65.37
N LYS A 528 -1.25 -31.72 64.86
CA LYS A 528 -2.15 -32.10 63.74
C LYS A 528 -3.24 -33.09 64.28
N PRO A 529 -4.04 -33.79 63.46
CA PRO A 529 -5.29 -33.28 62.87
C PRO A 529 -6.49 -34.23 63.09
N SER A 530 -7.70 -33.86 62.62
CA SER A 530 -8.75 -34.76 62.09
C SER A 530 -9.71 -33.92 61.22
N LEU A 531 -10.26 -34.28 60.05
CA LEU A 531 -10.70 -35.56 59.44
C LEU A 531 -12.14 -35.97 59.84
N ALA A 532 -13.14 -35.53 59.05
CA ALA A 532 -14.51 -36.06 58.87
C ALA A 532 -15.39 -35.04 58.08
N VAL A 533 -16.53 -35.35 57.45
CA VAL A 533 -16.94 -36.45 56.52
C VAL A 533 -18.42 -36.19 56.09
N THR A 534 -18.84 -36.58 54.86
CA THR A 534 -20.24 -36.63 54.34
C THR A 534 -21.07 -35.31 54.27
N ALA A 535 -22.18 -35.20 53.50
CA ALA A 535 -22.55 -35.79 52.19
C ALA A 535 -23.86 -35.17 51.59
N SER A 536 -23.85 -34.97 50.26
CA SER A 536 -24.93 -35.25 49.28
C SER A 536 -26.32 -34.58 49.33
N ILE A 537 -27.09 -34.85 48.24
CA ILE A 537 -28.53 -34.62 47.97
C ILE A 537 -28.83 -33.20 47.42
N MET A 538 -28.92 -32.99 46.09
CA MET A 538 -29.96 -33.39 45.11
C MET A 538 -31.19 -32.46 45.16
N SER A 539 -31.22 -31.40 44.35
CA SER A 539 -31.90 -31.30 43.04
C SER A 539 -33.38 -30.90 43.10
N ILE A 540 -33.78 -29.92 42.29
CA ILE A 540 -34.98 -29.91 41.41
C ILE A 540 -34.95 -28.60 40.59
N ALA A 541 -35.44 -28.67 39.34
CA ALA A 541 -35.65 -27.50 38.48
C ALA A 541 -37.10 -27.49 37.98
N MET A 542 -37.68 -26.31 37.70
CA MET A 542 -38.76 -26.18 36.72
C MET A 542 -38.94 -24.76 36.20
N THR A 543 -39.54 -24.67 35.02
CA THR A 543 -39.71 -23.47 34.18
C THR A 543 -41.08 -22.81 34.34
N SER A 544 -41.16 -21.50 34.13
CA SER A 544 -42.36 -20.86 33.55
C SER A 544 -42.06 -19.45 33.02
N ALA A 545 -42.88 -18.94 32.09
CA ALA A 545 -42.78 -17.60 31.53
C ALA A 545 -44.17 -17.00 31.25
N ARG A 546 -44.35 -15.69 31.50
CA ARG A 546 -45.31 -14.81 30.79
C ARG A 546 -45.22 -13.34 31.20
N ALA A 547 -45.68 -12.46 30.30
CA ALA A 547 -45.98 -11.05 30.55
C ALA A 547 -47.51 -10.80 30.60
N PRO A 548 -47.96 -9.64 31.10
CA PRO A 548 -49.12 -8.94 30.53
C PRO A 548 -48.91 -7.41 30.35
N THR A 549 -49.98 -6.65 30.07
CA THR A 549 -49.94 -5.39 29.30
C THR A 549 -50.74 -4.18 29.87
N SER A 550 -50.24 -2.96 29.59
CA SER A 550 -50.96 -1.72 29.19
C SER A 550 -52.09 -1.04 30.01
N ALA A 551 -51.87 0.23 30.39
CA ALA A 551 -52.80 1.40 30.42
C ALA A 551 -51.94 2.69 30.61
N VAL A 552 -52.04 3.84 29.93
CA VAL A 552 -53.14 4.72 29.46
C VAL A 552 -53.76 5.62 30.54
N ASN A 553 -53.35 6.92 30.57
CA ASN A 553 -54.25 8.07 30.77
C ASN A 553 -53.61 9.42 30.37
N SER A 554 -54.33 10.54 30.51
CA SER A 554 -54.22 11.74 29.64
C SER A 554 -53.81 13.08 30.29
N SER A 555 -53.67 14.12 29.45
CA SER A 555 -53.17 15.49 29.69
C SER A 555 -54.09 16.40 30.54
N PRO A 556 -53.63 17.62 30.87
CA PRO A 556 -54.17 18.79 30.13
C PRO A 556 -53.08 19.76 29.62
N SER A 557 -53.49 20.83 28.92
CA SER A 557 -52.59 21.80 28.27
C SER A 557 -52.74 23.23 28.81
N SER A 558 -51.81 24.10 28.42
CA SER A 558 -52.05 25.54 28.27
C SER A 558 -51.37 26.05 27.00
N THR A 559 -51.92 27.12 26.41
CA THR A 559 -51.60 27.54 25.03
C THR A 559 -51.65 29.06 24.92
N LEU A 560 -50.81 29.66 24.08
CA LEU A 560 -51.11 30.97 23.48
C LEU A 560 -50.69 31.00 21.99
N HIS A 561 -51.17 32.00 21.26
CA HIS A 561 -51.16 32.05 19.79
C HIS A 561 -50.57 33.36 19.26
N CYS A 562 -49.86 33.30 18.12
CA CYS A 562 -50.34 33.86 16.83
C CYS A 562 -49.26 33.72 15.73
N ARG A 563 -49.51 33.86 14.41
CA ARG A 563 -50.63 33.56 13.50
C ARG A 563 -50.32 34.29 12.17
N ALA A 564 -50.14 33.57 11.06
CA ALA A 564 -50.10 34.16 9.72
C ALA A 564 -50.67 33.17 8.70
N ASN A 565 -51.46 33.65 7.73
CA ASN A 565 -52.18 32.81 6.77
C ASN A 565 -51.56 32.85 5.37
N ILE A 566 -51.70 31.75 4.64
CA ILE A 566 -51.48 31.69 3.18
C ILE A 566 -52.71 32.24 2.46
N VAL A 567 -52.50 33.01 1.38
CA VAL A 567 -53.50 33.33 0.36
C VAL A 567 -52.88 33.15 -1.02
N HIS A 568 -53.63 32.58 -1.97
CA HIS A 568 -53.13 32.18 -3.28
C HIS A 568 -54.10 32.68 -4.38
N THR A 569 -53.61 33.52 -5.31
CA THR A 569 -54.33 33.92 -6.53
C THR A 569 -53.32 34.23 -7.67
N SER A 570 -53.81 34.47 -8.89
CA SER A 570 -53.04 34.21 -10.15
C SER A 570 -52.98 35.41 -11.12
N HIS A 571 -52.31 35.19 -12.27
CA HIS A 571 -52.30 35.97 -13.53
C HIS A 571 -51.35 37.21 -13.63
N ARG A 572 -50.76 37.59 -14.80
CA ARG A 572 -50.65 36.94 -16.15
C ARG A 572 -49.79 37.79 -17.15
N LEU A 573 -48.94 37.14 -17.97
CA LEU A 573 -48.25 37.64 -19.22
C LEU A 573 -47.21 38.79 -19.04
N GLN A 574 -46.16 38.99 -19.85
CA GLN A 574 -46.01 38.85 -21.32
C GLN A 574 -44.65 38.26 -21.81
N LYS A 575 -44.51 38.09 -23.15
CA LYS A 575 -43.30 37.76 -23.94
C LYS A 575 -43.13 38.74 -25.12
N PRO A 576 -41.90 38.93 -25.61
CA PRO A 576 -41.58 38.92 -27.06
C PRO A 576 -40.64 37.72 -27.40
N SER A 577 -40.98 36.81 -28.33
CA SER A 577 -40.66 36.80 -29.79
C SER A 577 -39.15 36.66 -30.12
N SER A 578 -38.57 35.50 -30.51
CA SER A 578 -38.76 34.63 -31.72
C SER A 578 -38.17 35.23 -33.01
N PRO A 579 -37.75 34.45 -34.05
CA PRO A 579 -37.83 32.98 -34.29
C PRO A 579 -36.41 32.34 -34.41
N LEU A 580 -36.14 31.07 -34.78
CA LEU A 580 -36.61 30.25 -35.91
C LEU A 580 -36.25 28.76 -35.71
N LEU A 581 -37.26 27.88 -35.55
CA LEU A 581 -37.21 26.44 -35.87
C LEU A 581 -38.61 25.83 -35.61
N ARG A 582 -39.28 25.38 -36.66
CA ARG A 582 -40.56 24.66 -36.61
C ARG A 582 -40.66 23.76 -37.83
N GLU A 583 -41.56 22.79 -37.75
CA GLU A 583 -41.81 21.73 -38.76
C GLU A 583 -40.71 20.64 -38.77
N LEU A 584 -41.04 19.34 -38.80
CA LEU A 584 -42.35 18.67 -38.73
C LEU A 584 -42.21 17.29 -38.04
N LYS A 585 -43.24 16.86 -37.30
CA LYS A 585 -43.44 15.45 -36.88
C LYS A 585 -44.68 14.90 -37.59
N SER A 586 -44.55 13.88 -38.44
CA SER A 586 -45.61 12.87 -38.67
C SER A 586 -45.14 11.69 -39.55
N ALA A 587 -45.97 10.63 -39.57
CA ALA A 587 -46.13 9.63 -40.65
C ALA A 587 -44.98 8.65 -41.03
N LYS A 588 -44.94 7.52 -40.31
CA LYS A 588 -45.10 6.11 -40.75
C LYS A 588 -44.55 5.58 -42.12
N THR A 589 -44.27 4.26 -42.05
CA THR A 589 -44.46 3.15 -43.05
C THR A 589 -43.33 2.66 -43.99
N SER A 590 -43.28 1.32 -44.11
CA SER A 590 -42.74 0.43 -45.18
C SER A 590 -41.22 0.21 -45.42
N LYS A 591 -40.83 -1.08 -45.30
CA LYS A 591 -39.74 -1.83 -45.99
C LYS A 591 -40.21 -2.27 -47.41
N PRO A 592 -39.45 -3.03 -48.26
CA PRO A 592 -38.03 -3.50 -48.22
C PRO A 592 -37.21 -3.37 -49.55
N GLY A 593 -35.92 -3.77 -49.50
CA GLY A 593 -35.11 -4.31 -50.64
C GLY A 593 -34.18 -3.32 -51.38
N SER A 594 -33.16 -3.72 -52.16
CA SER A 594 -32.34 -4.97 -52.28
C SER A 594 -31.29 -4.79 -53.41
N VAL A 595 -30.34 -5.74 -53.59
CA VAL A 595 -29.46 -5.98 -54.79
C VAL A 595 -28.04 -5.31 -54.88
N VAL A 596 -27.01 -6.17 -54.97
CA VAL A 596 -25.73 -6.21 -55.78
C VAL A 596 -25.13 -4.90 -56.37
N GLY A 597 -23.80 -4.66 -56.49
CA GLY A 597 -22.58 -5.39 -56.08
C GLY A 597 -21.40 -5.32 -57.11
N GLY A 598 -20.13 -5.55 -56.69
CA GLY A 598 -18.99 -6.00 -57.53
C GLY A 598 -17.87 -5.02 -57.99
N GLY A 599 -16.59 -5.44 -57.86
CA GLY A 599 -15.61 -5.47 -59.00
C GLY A 599 -14.41 -4.49 -59.15
N GLY A 600 -13.21 -4.85 -58.63
CA GLY A 600 -11.84 -4.57 -59.19
C GLY A 600 -11.32 -3.11 -59.34
N THR A 601 -10.07 -2.82 -59.78
CA THR A 601 -8.78 -3.56 -59.86
C THR A 601 -7.62 -2.62 -60.29
N SER A 602 -6.39 -2.73 -59.71
CA SER A 602 -5.07 -2.17 -60.18
C SER A 602 -4.91 -0.64 -60.36
N GLY A 603 -3.73 0.01 -60.36
CA GLY A 603 -2.33 -0.37 -60.02
C GLY A 603 -1.26 0.48 -60.77
N GLY A 604 -0.11 0.84 -60.15
CA GLY A 604 1.13 1.23 -60.89
C GLY A 604 1.92 2.53 -60.53
N ARG A 605 3.07 2.37 -59.88
CA ARG A 605 4.38 3.11 -59.93
C ARG A 605 4.53 4.65 -60.17
N ALA A 606 5.20 5.27 -59.18
CA ALA A 606 6.45 6.08 -59.25
C ALA A 606 6.50 7.53 -59.82
N GLY A 607 7.09 8.46 -59.04
CA GLY A 607 7.53 9.80 -59.47
C GLY A 607 7.83 10.75 -58.29
N SER A 608 8.89 11.57 -58.37
CA SER A 608 9.32 12.61 -57.40
C SER A 608 10.41 13.50 -58.04
N PRO A 609 10.77 14.70 -57.53
CA PRO A 609 10.28 15.44 -56.34
C PRO A 609 9.89 16.93 -56.64
N VAL A 610 9.88 17.78 -55.60
CA VAL A 610 9.99 19.27 -55.56
C VAL A 610 8.71 20.09 -55.27
N ASP A 611 8.92 21.08 -54.39
CA ASP A 611 8.13 22.26 -53.95
C ASP A 611 6.85 22.15 -53.06
N HIS A 612 6.90 22.99 -52.02
CA HIS A 612 5.85 23.41 -51.08
C HIS A 612 5.26 24.78 -51.54
N PRO A 613 4.15 25.33 -51.00
CA PRO A 613 3.56 25.10 -49.67
C PRO A 613 2.00 25.06 -49.61
N VAL A 614 1.42 25.36 -48.43
CA VAL A 614 0.03 25.75 -48.10
C VAL A 614 -0.90 24.70 -47.44
N ARG A 615 -1.03 24.87 -46.11
CA ARG A 615 -2.19 24.71 -45.19
C ARG A 615 -3.52 24.05 -45.66
N LEU A 616 -4.06 23.24 -44.72
CA LEU A 616 -5.50 23.06 -44.36
C LEU A 616 -6.43 22.45 -45.42
N ARG A 617 -7.03 21.27 -45.22
CA ARG A 617 -8.02 21.01 -44.15
C ARG A 617 -8.34 19.51 -44.03
N ALA A 618 -8.54 19.00 -42.81
CA ALA A 618 -9.20 17.72 -42.61
C ALA A 618 -10.69 17.78 -42.97
N LYS A 619 -11.23 16.72 -43.58
CA LYS A 619 -12.67 16.52 -43.77
C LYS A 619 -13.09 15.28 -42.99
N ALA A 620 -13.29 15.44 -41.68
CA ALA A 620 -13.80 14.37 -40.83
C ALA A 620 -15.18 13.94 -41.33
N LYS A 621 -15.41 12.63 -41.42
CA LYS A 621 -16.76 12.05 -41.46
C LYS A 621 -17.05 11.52 -40.07
N MET A 622 -18.16 11.96 -39.49
CA MET A 622 -18.60 11.47 -38.18
C MET A 622 -19.15 10.05 -38.31
N ASP A 623 -18.54 9.12 -37.57
CA ASP A 623 -19.25 7.99 -36.99
C ASP A 623 -19.34 8.24 -35.47
N THR A 624 -20.45 7.83 -34.85
CA THR A 624 -20.80 8.19 -33.46
C THR A 624 -20.17 7.24 -32.43
N PRO A 625 -19.34 7.72 -31.49
CA PRO A 625 -18.79 6.88 -30.44
C PRO A 625 -19.78 6.65 -29.29
N SER A 626 -19.73 5.46 -28.72
CA SER A 626 -20.21 5.16 -27.36
C SER A 626 -19.40 5.96 -26.31
N ASN A 627 -19.91 6.04 -25.08
CA ASN A 627 -19.39 6.87 -23.96
C ASN A 627 -17.85 6.87 -23.83
N THR A 628 -17.19 7.79 -24.53
CA THR A 628 -15.76 8.03 -24.41
C THR A 628 -15.52 8.92 -23.19
N ASN A 629 -14.56 8.57 -22.33
CA ASN A 629 -14.38 9.25 -21.06
C ASN A 629 -14.06 10.74 -21.25
N VAL A 630 -14.94 11.61 -20.73
CA VAL A 630 -14.89 13.07 -20.94
C VAL A 630 -13.56 13.66 -20.47
N HIS A 631 -12.98 13.11 -19.38
CA HIS A 631 -11.72 13.58 -18.83
C HIS A 631 -10.53 13.31 -19.77
N ALA A 632 -10.54 12.20 -20.53
CA ALA A 632 -9.48 11.91 -21.50
C ALA A 632 -9.48 12.90 -22.67
N ILE A 633 -10.67 13.21 -23.19
CA ILE A 633 -10.85 14.20 -24.27
C ILE A 633 -10.41 15.60 -23.81
N VAL A 634 -10.77 16.00 -22.58
CA VAL A 634 -10.38 17.30 -22.03
C VAL A 634 -8.87 17.37 -21.75
N LYS A 635 -8.24 16.32 -21.20
CA LYS A 635 -6.78 16.24 -21.05
C LYS A 635 -6.07 16.43 -22.40
N ALA A 636 -6.46 15.67 -23.42
CA ALA A 636 -5.86 15.76 -24.76
C ALA A 636 -6.01 17.16 -25.39
N GLN A 637 -7.15 17.83 -25.19
CA GLN A 637 -7.37 19.19 -25.69
C GLN A 637 -6.52 20.24 -24.94
N ILE A 638 -6.31 20.09 -23.63
CA ILE A 638 -5.44 20.99 -22.86
C ILE A 638 -3.97 20.81 -23.27
N VAL A 639 -3.49 19.57 -23.42
CA VAL A 639 -2.13 19.29 -23.92
C VAL A 639 -1.90 19.91 -25.30
N PHE A 640 -2.86 19.79 -26.23
CA PHE A 640 -2.77 20.39 -27.56
C PHE A 640 -2.75 21.93 -27.54
N LEU A 641 -3.49 22.57 -26.63
CA LEU A 641 -3.47 24.04 -26.49
C LEU A 641 -2.19 24.57 -25.85
N LEU A 642 -1.50 23.75 -25.05
CA LEU A 642 -0.20 24.08 -24.46
C LEU A 642 0.95 23.84 -25.45
N SER A 643 0.91 22.76 -26.24
CA SER A 643 1.92 22.45 -27.27
C SER A 643 1.89 23.37 -28.50
N THR A 644 0.90 24.28 -28.58
CA THR A 644 0.72 25.23 -29.69
C THR A 644 0.91 26.70 -29.28
N LEU A 645 1.44 26.98 -28.08
CA LEU A 645 1.61 28.35 -27.58
C LEU A 645 2.63 29.19 -28.39
N THR A 646 2.22 30.39 -28.77
CA THR A 646 3.04 31.45 -29.38
C THR A 646 2.69 32.81 -28.77
N GLU A 647 3.50 33.85 -29.05
CA GLU A 647 3.23 35.22 -28.55
C GLU A 647 1.84 35.73 -28.95
N GLU A 648 1.38 35.43 -30.18
CA GLU A 648 0.10 35.91 -30.71
C GLU A 648 -1.12 35.18 -30.15
N ASN A 649 -0.97 33.95 -29.62
CA ASN A 649 -2.11 33.12 -29.19
C ASN A 649 -2.16 32.84 -27.67
N PHE A 650 -1.16 33.26 -26.89
CA PHE A 650 -1.04 32.92 -25.47
C PHE A 650 -2.31 33.21 -24.65
N GLU A 651 -2.84 34.44 -24.72
CA GLU A 651 -4.08 34.85 -24.04
C GLU A 651 -5.31 34.07 -24.54
N GLN A 652 -5.37 33.75 -25.84
CA GLN A 652 -6.47 32.99 -26.42
C GLN A 652 -6.47 31.53 -25.95
N ASN A 653 -5.30 30.89 -25.90
CA ASN A 653 -5.15 29.51 -25.44
C ASN A 653 -5.38 29.42 -23.91
N GLN A 654 -4.91 30.40 -23.12
CA GLN A 654 -5.26 30.56 -21.71
C GLN A 654 -6.78 30.57 -21.48
N LEU A 655 -7.51 31.40 -22.23
CA LEU A 655 -8.97 31.50 -22.13
C LEU A 655 -9.69 30.20 -22.57
N GLN A 656 -9.15 29.48 -23.56
CA GLN A 656 -9.71 28.19 -23.97
C GLN A 656 -9.47 27.07 -22.94
N ILE A 657 -8.28 26.98 -22.36
CA ILE A 657 -7.96 26.02 -21.27
C ILE A 657 -8.90 26.26 -20.07
N ARG A 658 -9.07 27.52 -19.65
CA ARG A 658 -10.03 27.92 -18.61
C ARG A 658 -11.46 27.49 -18.93
N SER A 659 -11.91 27.66 -20.18
CA SER A 659 -13.24 27.27 -20.64
C SER A 659 -13.46 25.74 -20.62
N LEU A 660 -12.43 24.96 -20.97
CA LEU A 660 -12.46 23.48 -20.93
C LEU A 660 -12.54 22.95 -19.50
N LEU A 661 -11.72 23.49 -18.59
CA LEU A 661 -11.75 23.15 -17.16
C LEU A 661 -13.13 23.48 -16.56
N PHE A 662 -13.63 24.70 -16.75
CA PHE A 662 -14.93 25.14 -16.24
C PHE A 662 -16.10 24.26 -16.70
N ARG A 663 -16.13 23.87 -17.99
CA ARG A 663 -17.16 22.97 -18.55
C ARG A 663 -17.13 21.56 -17.95
N THR A 664 -15.98 21.13 -17.45
CA THR A 664 -15.83 19.82 -16.81
C THR A 664 -16.36 19.88 -15.37
N SER A 665 -15.95 20.88 -14.59
CA SER A 665 -16.41 21.09 -13.21
C SER A 665 -17.93 21.30 -13.10
N CYS A 666 -18.53 22.11 -13.99
CA CYS A 666 -19.97 22.35 -14.01
C CYS A 666 -20.81 21.09 -14.33
N ARG A 667 -20.19 19.99 -14.79
CA ARG A 667 -20.90 18.73 -15.05
C ARG A 667 -20.99 17.81 -13.84
N LEU A 668 -20.14 17.98 -12.82
CA LEU A 668 -20.30 17.35 -11.51
C LEU A 668 -21.32 18.12 -10.66
N LEU A 669 -21.35 19.46 -10.77
CA LEU A 669 -22.09 20.35 -9.87
C LEU A 669 -23.61 20.46 -10.13
N ILE A 670 -24.25 19.38 -10.60
CA ILE A 670 -25.72 19.22 -10.68
C ILE A 670 -26.24 18.36 -9.51
N ILE A 671 -25.36 17.68 -8.78
CA ILE A 671 -25.69 16.98 -7.53
C ILE A 671 -25.16 17.84 -6.36
N ASN A 672 -26.07 18.22 -5.46
CA ASN A 672 -25.87 19.02 -4.24
C ASN A 672 -25.35 20.47 -4.44
N LEU A 673 -26.28 21.43 -4.29
CA LEU A 673 -25.99 22.85 -4.07
C LEU A 673 -25.97 23.18 -2.58
N CYS A 674 -24.86 23.71 -2.07
CA CYS A 674 -24.74 24.82 -1.09
C CYS A 674 -23.35 24.82 -0.43
N ALA A 675 -22.40 25.56 -1.01
CA ALA A 675 -21.12 25.92 -0.40
C ALA A 675 -20.66 27.28 -0.91
N ASP A 676 -19.88 28.02 -0.10
CA ASP A 676 -19.63 29.44 -0.33
C ASP A 676 -18.78 29.78 -1.55
N PHE A 677 -19.17 30.87 -2.23
CA PHE A 677 -18.53 31.37 -3.45
C PHE A 677 -17.04 31.69 -3.26
N THR A 678 -16.64 32.10 -2.05
CA THR A 678 -15.26 32.42 -1.68
C THR A 678 -14.37 31.17 -1.59
N VAL A 679 -14.90 30.06 -1.08
CA VAL A 679 -14.16 28.79 -0.95
C VAL A 679 -13.95 28.17 -2.32
N LEU A 680 -15.00 28.19 -3.17
CA LEU A 680 -14.92 27.78 -4.58
C LEU A 680 -13.84 28.55 -5.35
N TYR A 681 -13.68 29.85 -5.10
CA TYR A 681 -12.66 30.67 -5.75
C TYR A 681 -11.23 30.27 -5.34
N TYR A 682 -11.00 30.02 -4.05
CA TYR A 682 -9.70 29.54 -3.55
C TYR A 682 -9.37 28.14 -4.07
N PHE A 683 -10.34 27.23 -4.08
CA PHE A 683 -10.15 25.84 -4.53
C PHE A 683 -9.81 25.77 -6.04
N PHE A 684 -10.47 26.58 -6.87
CA PHE A 684 -10.11 26.72 -8.29
C PHE A 684 -8.69 27.28 -8.49
N PHE A 685 -8.28 28.27 -7.68
CA PHE A 685 -6.99 28.96 -7.80
C PHE A 685 -5.78 28.07 -7.47
N VAL A 686 -5.92 27.19 -6.46
CA VAL A 686 -4.89 26.20 -6.10
C VAL A 686 -4.75 25.14 -7.20
N LEU A 687 -5.86 24.67 -7.78
CA LEU A 687 -5.85 23.73 -8.90
C LEU A 687 -5.27 24.34 -10.18
N GLU A 688 -5.62 25.59 -10.52
CA GLU A 688 -5.14 26.27 -11.72
C GLU A 688 -3.60 26.45 -11.72
N THR A 689 -2.99 26.66 -10.55
CA THR A 689 -1.53 26.80 -10.42
C THR A 689 -0.80 25.46 -10.43
N HIS A 690 -1.25 24.47 -9.65
CA HIS A 690 -0.59 23.16 -9.60
C HIS A 690 -0.70 22.39 -10.93
N ALA A 691 -1.83 22.49 -11.63
CA ALA A 691 -2.00 21.84 -12.94
C ALA A 691 -1.01 22.37 -13.99
N ILE A 692 -0.68 23.66 -13.95
CA ILE A 692 0.33 24.26 -14.86
C ILE A 692 1.73 23.74 -14.52
N VAL A 693 2.12 23.72 -13.24
CA VAL A 693 3.43 23.20 -12.78
C VAL A 693 3.62 21.71 -13.13
N ILE A 694 2.60 20.87 -12.91
CA ILE A 694 2.66 19.44 -13.23
C ILE A 694 2.84 19.23 -14.74
N VAL A 695 2.08 19.95 -15.58
CA VAL A 695 2.21 19.84 -17.04
C VAL A 695 3.54 20.44 -17.54
N MET A 696 4.12 21.41 -16.83
CA MET A 696 5.47 21.92 -17.14
C MET A 696 6.58 20.88 -16.91
N SER A 697 6.46 20.00 -15.90
CA SER A 697 7.37 18.85 -15.73
C SER A 697 7.28 17.93 -16.95
N GLN A 698 6.05 17.53 -17.30
CA GLN A 698 5.76 16.62 -18.41
C GLN A 698 6.19 17.20 -19.77
N LEU A 699 6.13 18.52 -19.97
CA LEU A 699 6.64 19.19 -21.17
C LEU A 699 8.18 19.17 -21.24
N SER A 700 8.89 19.19 -20.11
CA SER A 700 10.35 19.02 -20.08
C SER A 700 10.75 17.59 -20.45
N GLU A 701 10.01 16.60 -19.95
CA GLU A 701 10.20 15.18 -20.26
C GLU A 701 9.93 14.87 -21.74
N GLN A 702 8.85 15.41 -22.32
CA GLN A 702 8.44 15.10 -23.70
C GLN A 702 9.12 15.97 -24.79
N HIS A 703 9.59 17.18 -24.48
CA HIS A 703 10.12 18.12 -25.48
C HIS A 703 11.53 18.65 -25.17
N GLY A 704 12.19 18.10 -24.15
CA GLY A 704 13.60 18.32 -23.86
C GLY A 704 13.95 19.67 -23.23
N LEU A 705 15.12 19.71 -22.58
CA LEU A 705 15.55 20.79 -21.68
C LEU A 705 15.55 22.20 -22.33
N ASN A 706 15.85 22.30 -23.63
CA ASN A 706 15.83 23.57 -24.36
C ASN A 706 14.44 24.23 -24.38
N THR A 707 13.37 23.43 -24.50
CA THR A 707 11.98 23.90 -24.51
C THR A 707 11.59 24.45 -23.14
N TYR A 708 11.99 23.75 -22.08
CA TYR A 708 11.79 24.18 -20.68
C TYR A 708 12.57 25.47 -20.35
N LEU A 709 13.84 25.59 -20.78
CA LEU A 709 14.62 26.82 -20.65
C LEU A 709 14.01 28.00 -21.42
N HIS A 710 13.43 27.78 -22.61
CA HIS A 710 12.69 28.81 -23.34
C HIS A 710 11.45 29.29 -22.57
N PHE A 711 10.74 28.40 -21.85
CA PHE A 711 9.60 28.77 -21.02
C PHE A 711 10.02 29.61 -19.80
N ILE A 712 11.08 29.21 -19.09
CA ILE A 712 11.64 29.99 -17.97
C ILE A 712 12.05 31.40 -18.43
N ARG A 713 12.72 31.51 -19.58
CA ARG A 713 13.09 32.79 -20.20
C ARG A 713 11.86 33.66 -20.46
N ARG A 714 10.72 33.08 -20.87
CA ARG A 714 9.44 33.79 -21.01
C ARG A 714 8.86 34.25 -19.67
N LEU A 715 8.89 33.42 -18.63
CA LEU A 715 8.43 33.82 -17.29
C LEU A 715 9.21 35.04 -16.75
N ILE A 716 10.54 35.07 -16.93
CA ILE A 716 11.39 36.20 -16.53
C ILE A 716 11.01 37.48 -17.29
N VAL A 717 10.88 37.41 -18.62
CA VAL A 717 10.48 38.55 -19.47
C VAL A 717 9.11 39.10 -19.06
N HIS A 718 8.09 38.24 -18.90
CA HIS A 718 6.75 38.64 -18.45
C HIS A 718 6.64 38.90 -16.93
N SER A 719 7.78 39.02 -16.23
CA SER A 719 7.90 39.41 -14.81
C SER A 719 8.71 40.70 -14.59
N GLN A 720 9.33 41.26 -15.63
CA GLN A 720 10.30 42.35 -15.56
C GLN A 720 9.85 43.56 -14.72
N ALA A 721 8.58 43.97 -14.83
CA ALA A 721 8.00 45.10 -14.10
C ALA A 721 7.81 44.88 -12.57
N ARG A 722 8.07 43.66 -12.06
CA ARG A 722 8.07 43.35 -10.61
C ARG A 722 9.44 42.93 -10.08
N LEU A 723 10.30 42.37 -10.93
CA LEU A 723 11.68 42.04 -10.56
C LEU A 723 12.46 43.25 -9.99
N THR A 724 12.23 44.44 -10.55
CA THR A 724 12.82 45.72 -10.11
C THR A 724 12.18 46.35 -8.86
N SER A 725 11.05 45.81 -8.36
CA SER A 725 10.38 46.32 -7.15
C SER A 725 11.18 46.01 -5.88
N THR A 726 11.11 46.88 -4.87
CA THR A 726 11.84 46.73 -3.59
C THR A 726 11.12 45.92 -2.52
N ALA A 727 9.82 45.65 -2.67
CA ALA A 727 9.05 44.89 -1.69
C ALA A 727 9.39 43.38 -1.73
N ALA A 728 9.34 42.71 -0.57
CA ALA A 728 9.52 41.26 -0.47
C ALA A 728 8.28 40.54 -1.07
N PRO A 729 8.46 39.58 -1.99
CA PRO A 729 7.35 38.83 -2.55
C PRO A 729 6.90 37.70 -1.61
N THR A 730 5.64 37.28 -1.72
CA THR A 730 5.18 36.00 -1.16
C THR A 730 4.48 35.19 -2.26
N ALA A 731 4.62 33.86 -2.23
CA ALA A 731 4.05 32.99 -3.26
C ALA A 731 2.50 33.00 -3.30
N PHE A 732 1.87 33.50 -2.22
CA PHE A 732 0.42 33.53 -2.02
C PHE A 732 -0.20 34.93 -2.16
N ASP A 733 0.58 35.96 -2.53
CA ASP A 733 0.04 37.31 -2.79
C ASP A 733 -0.81 37.33 -4.07
N THR A 734 -2.13 37.35 -3.88
CA THR A 734 -3.13 37.39 -4.96
C THR A 734 -3.11 38.67 -5.80
N SER A 735 -2.36 39.71 -5.40
CA SER A 735 -2.14 40.93 -6.20
C SER A 735 -1.03 40.81 -7.25
N THR A 736 -0.28 39.70 -7.26
CA THR A 736 0.84 39.46 -8.20
C THR A 736 0.42 38.66 -9.45
N SER A 737 1.08 38.95 -10.58
CA SER A 737 0.79 38.28 -11.85
C SER A 737 1.10 36.78 -11.78
N LEU A 738 0.31 35.98 -12.51
CA LEU A 738 0.50 34.53 -12.59
C LEU A 738 1.91 34.15 -13.06
N THR A 739 2.47 34.91 -14.02
CA THR A 739 3.85 34.75 -14.52
C THR A 739 4.91 34.86 -13.42
N PHE A 740 4.74 35.81 -12.49
CA PHE A 740 5.68 36.02 -11.40
C PHE A 740 5.58 34.93 -10.33
N ARG A 741 4.35 34.49 -9.98
CA ARG A 741 4.16 33.40 -9.01
C ARG A 741 4.68 32.05 -9.53
N LEU A 742 4.45 31.73 -10.81
CA LEU A 742 5.04 30.56 -11.46
C LEU A 742 6.57 30.62 -11.47
N LEU A 743 7.17 31.79 -11.73
CA LEU A 743 8.64 31.97 -11.67
C LEU A 743 9.19 31.71 -10.26
N VAL A 744 8.51 32.19 -9.21
CA VAL A 744 8.88 31.93 -7.80
C VAL A 744 8.78 30.44 -7.49
N GLN A 745 7.66 29.78 -7.85
CA GLN A 745 7.45 28.36 -7.58
C GLN A 745 8.45 27.46 -8.32
N GLU A 746 8.71 27.69 -9.61
CA GLU A 746 9.74 26.93 -10.34
C GLU A 746 11.14 27.18 -9.78
N THR A 747 11.47 28.39 -9.34
CA THR A 747 12.78 28.66 -8.71
C THR A 747 12.93 27.87 -7.40
N GLN A 748 11.87 27.78 -6.58
CA GLN A 748 11.85 26.93 -5.37
C GLN A 748 11.88 25.43 -5.69
N ARG A 749 11.35 25.01 -6.84
CA ARG A 749 11.39 23.62 -7.32
C ARG A 749 12.80 23.24 -7.79
N LEU A 750 13.42 24.10 -8.61
CA LEU A 750 14.74 23.90 -9.20
C LEU A 750 15.85 23.95 -8.15
N ALA A 751 15.76 24.85 -7.16
CA ALA A 751 16.76 24.97 -6.09
C ALA A 751 16.81 23.76 -5.12
N ARG A 752 15.97 22.73 -5.30
CA ARG A 752 16.01 21.46 -4.56
C ARG A 752 16.80 20.36 -5.28
N ASP A 753 17.15 20.58 -6.53
CA ASP A 753 17.92 19.66 -7.37
C ASP A 753 19.22 20.39 -7.79
N PRO A 754 20.39 20.01 -7.27
CA PRO A 754 21.65 20.68 -7.59
C PRO A 754 22.00 20.71 -9.09
N PHE A 755 21.62 19.68 -9.84
CA PHE A 755 21.90 19.60 -11.28
C PHE A 755 20.99 20.55 -12.06
N LEU A 756 19.70 20.58 -11.73
CA LEU A 756 18.76 21.53 -12.34
C LEU A 756 19.01 22.98 -11.90
N ALA A 757 19.48 23.23 -10.68
CA ALA A 757 19.89 24.55 -10.20
C ALA A 757 21.10 25.09 -10.98
N ASP A 758 22.14 24.27 -11.20
CA ASP A 758 23.30 24.63 -12.02
C ASP A 758 22.91 24.92 -13.48
N ARG A 759 22.00 24.13 -14.06
CA ARG A 759 21.46 24.35 -15.42
C ARG A 759 20.53 25.56 -15.51
N PHE A 760 19.79 25.89 -14.45
CA PHE A 760 18.98 27.11 -14.36
C PHE A 760 19.88 28.35 -14.34
N ARG A 761 20.94 28.35 -13.53
CA ARG A 761 21.97 29.40 -13.51
C ARG A 761 22.63 29.55 -14.89
N GLU A 762 23.13 28.46 -15.47
CA GLU A 762 23.71 28.43 -16.83
C GLU A 762 22.73 28.93 -17.91
N GLY A 763 21.44 28.61 -17.78
CA GLY A 763 20.37 29.03 -18.69
C GLY A 763 19.98 30.51 -18.57
N VAL A 764 20.19 31.12 -17.41
CA VAL A 764 20.07 32.57 -17.17
C VAL A 764 21.32 33.30 -17.66
N ASP A 765 22.52 32.83 -17.29
CA ASP A 765 23.81 33.42 -17.65
C ASP A 765 24.04 33.45 -19.17
N ARG A 766 23.53 32.44 -19.90
CA ARG A 766 23.54 32.39 -21.38
C ARG A 766 22.29 33.01 -22.02
N GLY A 767 21.61 33.93 -21.34
CA GLY A 767 20.43 34.65 -21.85
C GLY A 767 20.82 35.87 -22.68
N ASP A 768 20.72 35.79 -24.02
CA ASP A 768 20.92 36.96 -24.88
C ASP A 768 19.72 37.93 -24.80
N GLY A 769 20.01 39.18 -24.41
CA GLY A 769 19.05 40.29 -24.35
C GLY A 769 19.30 41.23 -23.18
N GLU A 770 18.86 42.49 -23.27
CA GLU A 770 19.01 43.48 -22.18
C GLU A 770 18.32 43.05 -20.88
N ILE A 771 17.23 42.29 -20.99
CA ILE A 771 16.42 41.83 -19.85
C ILE A 771 17.22 40.88 -18.94
N PHE A 772 18.04 40.00 -19.52
CA PHE A 772 18.88 39.08 -18.73
C PHE A 772 20.07 39.81 -18.09
N ARG A 773 20.65 40.81 -18.77
CA ARG A 773 21.67 41.70 -18.17
C ARG A 773 21.15 42.55 -17.01
N ALA A 774 19.83 42.69 -16.87
CA ALA A 774 19.17 43.40 -15.78
C ALA A 774 18.51 42.47 -14.74
N PHE A 775 18.57 41.15 -14.92
CA PHE A 775 18.00 40.17 -14.00
C PHE A 775 19.05 39.72 -12.97
N ASP A 776 19.04 40.40 -11.82
CA ASP A 776 19.85 40.06 -10.65
C ASP A 776 19.33 38.77 -9.99
N LEU A 777 19.82 37.63 -10.49
CA LEU A 777 19.44 36.28 -10.04
C LEU A 777 19.72 36.05 -8.55
N VAL A 778 20.83 36.57 -8.02
CA VAL A 778 21.20 36.41 -6.61
C VAL A 778 20.19 37.14 -5.72
N ARG A 779 19.90 38.41 -6.03
CA ARG A 779 18.90 39.20 -5.31
C ARG A 779 17.47 38.69 -5.52
N PHE A 780 17.20 37.96 -6.60
CA PHE A 780 15.93 37.25 -6.77
C PHE A 780 15.86 36.01 -5.87
N ALA A 781 16.89 35.17 -5.85
CA ALA A 781 16.98 33.98 -5.00
C ALA A 781 16.82 34.30 -3.50
N ASP A 782 17.50 35.35 -3.01
CA ASP A 782 17.34 35.85 -1.64
C ASP A 782 15.90 36.27 -1.30
N ARG A 783 15.14 36.76 -2.29
CA ARG A 783 13.73 37.18 -2.16
C ARG A 783 12.73 36.05 -2.32
N VAL A 784 13.13 34.94 -2.95
CA VAL A 784 12.31 33.73 -3.16
C VAL A 784 12.17 32.88 -1.89
N GLY A 785 12.96 33.16 -0.84
CA GLY A 785 12.82 32.53 0.47
C GLY A 785 13.47 31.15 0.58
N LEU A 786 14.46 30.86 -0.27
CA LEU A 786 15.21 29.61 -0.29
C LEU A 786 15.91 29.33 1.06
N ARG A 787 15.96 28.05 1.46
CA ARG A 787 16.69 27.56 2.64
C ARG A 787 18.21 27.75 2.45
N PRO A 788 19.05 27.75 3.51
CA PRO A 788 20.49 27.97 3.37
C PRO A 788 21.21 27.00 2.41
N LEU A 789 20.77 25.73 2.36
CA LEU A 789 21.28 24.71 1.43
C LEU A 789 20.72 24.84 0.00
N GLU A 790 19.64 25.60 -0.19
CA GLU A 790 19.05 25.90 -1.50
C GLU A 790 19.60 27.24 -2.07
N ARG A 791 20.54 27.89 -1.38
CA ARG A 791 21.25 29.12 -1.82
C ARG A 791 22.74 28.91 -2.10
N LEU A 792 23.28 27.75 -1.73
CA LEU A 792 24.68 27.35 -1.94
C LEU A 792 24.85 26.75 -3.35
#